data_AF-A0A482TF54-F1
#
_entry.id   AF-A0A482TF54-F1
#
_cell.length_a   1.000
_cell.length_b   1.000
_cell.length_c   1.000
_cell.angle_alpha   90.00
_cell.angle_beta   90.00
_cell.angle_gamma   90.00
#
_symmetry.space_group_name_H-M   'P 1'
#
loop_
_entity.id
_entity.type
_entity.pdbx_description
1 polymer ?
#
loop_
_entity_poly.entity_id
_entity_poly.type
_entity_poly.pdbx_seq_one_letter_code
_entity_poly.pdbx_strand_id
1 'polypeptide(L)'
;MAFQMKHTFSKQILFVALTFLLPLATSAQTDNGVSFFPNKSIGFLGLMTSLIIIIVGLVFLLVLKLNTVTAHFLNDKNLTKKDKFKKYFNNLSTSEIEILKKKQNQSNKIISVLILGVISLLPQITFAQTAPANRAHLFSEPGVIITLVLVFIPLFFALLYLAIKVNKGFNQFFNSQKIKEAEELAAYLSSPENIPPIEKLEELKQKLDYSLSSTELSGTEIAEDKKGLLKSISSETNYRYFAVKRPPIKRPKIDPQLTKLILWFLGTAVFWLFIGSSVGEYVGIKFIAPDADTFSWLSIGRLRAVHTNLVFWAWATIGIMGLGYYIVPMVSNAPLHSIKNGWTALICVNVAMLVGGISLMAGINNGGGEYREIIWPIMAVWAYGLMLTVINFIKTVAKRTTHEIYISNWFIIASYIFILIVAIIAYIPMGQDGIGETIVQGYYMHQAVGMWFMFSMLGVLYYLLPQQLNKPIYSYSLGVLAFWSQILFYTVIGTHHFVFSALPWWLQTVAIVGSVGMLIPVTAGTINYLMTFRGSWGKISNSYSLPFFFVGVIYYFTGSFQGTAEAFRSTNLIWHFTDFTIAHSHITMYGIITFLLFGSIYAIVPRLTGKEPPQLGVGAHFWLALIGLQFYTIPLMIGGTLKGLMWAEGKPFIDSVVMMGPYWLWRAIGGTLMWLSHIVLAYNMYKMMKPTIEIDIKEKAFEFINQNIETNAVETKI
;
A
#
# COMPACT_ATOMS: atom_id res chain seq x y z
N MET A 1 -38.97 21.40 -21.00
CA MET A 1 -39.53 20.25 -20.26
C MET A 1 -38.71 18.94 -20.42
N ALA A 2 -37.41 19.02 -20.72
CA ALA A 2 -36.54 17.85 -20.98
C ALA A 2 -35.35 17.72 -19.99
N PHE A 3 -35.44 18.38 -18.82
CA PHE A 3 -34.36 18.39 -17.81
C PHE A 3 -34.71 17.62 -16.52
N GLN A 4 -35.91 17.03 -16.43
CA GLN A 4 -36.37 16.30 -15.24
C GLN A 4 -36.35 14.76 -15.34
N MET A 5 -36.05 14.18 -16.51
CA MET A 5 -36.06 12.71 -16.68
C MET A 5 -34.72 12.00 -16.44
N LYS A 6 -33.61 12.70 -16.25
CA LYS A 6 -32.29 12.06 -15.99
C LYS A 6 -32.00 11.78 -14.51
N HIS A 7 -32.78 12.35 -13.59
CA HIS A 7 -32.53 12.24 -12.14
C HIS A 7 -33.33 11.15 -11.41
N THR A 8 -34.34 10.56 -12.07
CA THR A 8 -35.18 9.50 -11.50
C THR A 8 -34.56 8.11 -11.66
N PHE A 9 -33.75 7.88 -12.70
CA PHE A 9 -33.17 6.56 -12.98
C PHE A 9 -31.99 6.20 -12.05
N SER A 10 -31.17 7.17 -11.59
CA SER A 10 -30.06 6.87 -10.65
C SER A 10 -30.50 6.76 -9.18
N LYS A 11 -31.61 7.42 -8.80
CA LYS A 11 -32.19 7.29 -7.46
C LYS A 11 -32.88 5.95 -7.24
N GLN A 12 -33.51 5.37 -8.28
CA GLN A 12 -34.10 4.04 -8.20
C GLN A 12 -33.04 2.92 -8.09
N ILE A 13 -31.87 3.10 -8.72
CA ILE A 13 -30.76 2.13 -8.63
C ILE A 13 -30.07 2.18 -7.25
N LEU A 14 -29.96 3.36 -6.63
CA LEU A 14 -29.47 3.48 -5.26
C LEU A 14 -30.44 2.87 -4.24
N PHE A 15 -31.75 2.92 -4.50
CA PHE A 15 -32.79 2.31 -3.67
C PHE A 15 -32.81 0.76 -3.78
N VAL A 16 -32.42 0.21 -4.93
CA VAL A 16 -32.23 -1.24 -5.13
C VAL A 16 -30.92 -1.75 -4.49
N ALA A 17 -29.91 -0.90 -4.35
CA ALA A 17 -28.69 -1.25 -3.60
C ALA A 17 -28.86 -1.10 -2.07
N LEU A 18 -29.70 -0.17 -1.61
CA LEU A 18 -30.02 0.04 -0.18
C LEU A 18 -31.01 -0.95 0.40
N THR A 19 -31.71 -1.74 -0.43
CA THR A 19 -32.58 -2.84 0.04
C THR A 19 -31.83 -4.14 0.32
N PHE A 20 -30.50 -4.18 0.13
CA PHE A 20 -29.63 -5.28 0.54
C PHE A 20 -29.02 -5.11 1.95
N LEU A 21 -29.35 -4.03 2.67
CA LEU A 21 -28.77 -3.73 3.99
C LEU A 21 -29.84 -3.16 4.95
N LEU A 22 -30.76 -4.00 5.43
CA LEU A 22 -31.54 -3.78 6.66
C LEU A 22 -31.75 -5.12 7.39
N PRO A 23 -31.93 -5.12 8.72
CA PRO A 23 -31.34 -6.10 9.62
C PRO A 23 -32.20 -7.35 9.75
N LEU A 24 -31.56 -8.52 9.71
CA LEU A 24 -32.17 -9.73 10.26
C LEU A 24 -32.37 -9.51 11.76
N ALA A 25 -33.62 -9.31 12.17
CA ALA A 25 -34.01 -9.38 13.56
C ALA A 25 -33.74 -10.80 14.09
N THR A 26 -32.73 -10.93 14.93
CA THR A 26 -32.45 -12.14 15.69
C THR A 26 -33.53 -12.29 16.76
N SER A 27 -34.37 -13.31 16.64
CA SER A 27 -35.08 -13.87 17.79
C SER A 27 -34.19 -14.96 18.39
N ALA A 28 -33.83 -14.78 19.66
CA ALA A 28 -33.09 -15.75 20.43
C ALA A 28 -33.98 -16.98 20.70
N GLN A 29 -33.42 -18.17 20.52
CA GLN A 29 -33.92 -19.36 21.17
C GLN A 29 -32.76 -19.97 21.97
N THR A 30 -32.98 -20.06 23.28
CA THR A 30 -32.05 -20.60 24.27
C THR A 30 -31.77 -22.07 23.99
N ASP A 31 -30.52 -22.40 23.72
CA ASP A 31 -30.02 -23.78 23.74
C ASP A 31 -29.21 -23.97 25.02
N ASN A 32 -29.74 -24.76 25.96
CA ASN A 32 -29.09 -25.08 27.23
C ASN A 32 -28.20 -26.32 27.07
N GLY A 33 -27.30 -26.29 26.08
CA GLY A 33 -26.30 -27.32 25.84
C GLY A 33 -25.00 -26.67 25.39
N VAL A 34 -23.93 -26.86 26.16
CA VAL A 34 -22.58 -26.37 25.81
C VAL A 34 -22.10 -27.11 24.56
N SER A 35 -22.33 -26.52 23.39
CA SER A 35 -21.70 -26.93 22.13
C SER A 35 -20.98 -25.74 21.51
N PHE A 36 -19.73 -25.94 21.13
CA PHE A 36 -18.79 -24.87 20.76
C PHE A 36 -18.94 -24.35 19.32
N PHE A 37 -19.97 -24.80 18.57
CA PHE A 37 -20.23 -24.35 17.19
C PHE A 37 -21.73 -24.39 16.82
N PRO A 38 -22.33 -23.28 16.35
CA PRO A 38 -23.62 -23.35 15.69
C PRO A 38 -23.47 -23.77 14.22
N ASN A 39 -24.20 -24.81 13.82
CA ASN A 39 -24.57 -25.20 12.46
C ASN A 39 -23.46 -25.37 11.39
N LYS A 40 -23.16 -26.63 11.06
CA LYS A 40 -22.36 -27.07 9.89
C LYS A 40 -22.95 -26.75 8.50
N SER A 41 -24.09 -26.04 8.42
CA SER A 41 -24.71 -25.64 7.14
C SER A 41 -24.40 -24.19 6.72
N ILE A 42 -24.01 -23.32 7.66
CA ILE A 42 -23.86 -21.88 7.40
C ILE A 42 -22.55 -21.59 6.65
N GLY A 43 -21.47 -22.33 6.93
CA GLY A 43 -20.17 -22.13 6.29
C GLY A 43 -20.16 -22.43 4.78
N PHE A 44 -20.85 -23.49 4.35
CA PHE A 44 -20.95 -23.86 2.93
C PHE A 44 -21.76 -22.83 2.13
N LEU A 45 -22.90 -22.39 2.68
CA LEU A 45 -23.72 -21.38 2.04
C LEU A 45 -22.97 -20.04 1.94
N GLY A 46 -22.21 -19.66 2.98
CA GLY A 46 -21.36 -18.47 2.99
C GLY A 46 -20.22 -18.51 1.95
N LEU A 47 -19.60 -19.67 1.76
CA LEU A 47 -18.52 -19.85 0.78
C LEU A 47 -19.05 -19.86 -0.66
N MET A 48 -20.20 -20.50 -0.90
CA MET A 48 -20.87 -20.47 -2.21
C MET A 48 -21.40 -19.08 -2.57
N THR A 49 -22.03 -18.39 -1.62
CA THR A 49 -22.51 -17.01 -1.84
C THR A 49 -21.38 -16.05 -2.11
N SER A 50 -20.26 -16.12 -1.38
CA SER A 50 -19.09 -15.27 -1.65
C SER A 50 -18.46 -15.54 -3.03
N LEU A 51 -18.34 -16.80 -3.45
CA LEU A 51 -17.85 -17.15 -4.80
C LEU A 51 -18.80 -16.64 -5.90
N ILE A 52 -20.11 -16.78 -5.73
CA ILE A 52 -21.11 -16.27 -6.67
C ILE A 52 -21.05 -14.74 -6.73
N ILE A 53 -20.92 -14.05 -5.60
CA ILE A 53 -20.80 -12.58 -5.54
C ILE A 53 -19.55 -12.11 -6.30
N ILE A 54 -18.42 -12.81 -6.17
CA ILE A 54 -17.17 -12.48 -6.89
C ILE A 54 -17.36 -12.65 -8.41
N ILE A 55 -17.98 -13.74 -8.85
CA ILE A 55 -18.25 -14.00 -10.28
C ILE A 55 -19.21 -12.95 -10.84
N VAL A 56 -20.32 -12.68 -10.16
CA VAL A 56 -21.30 -11.67 -10.56
C VAL A 56 -20.66 -10.28 -10.59
N GLY A 57 -19.82 -9.95 -9.62
CA GLY A 57 -19.05 -8.70 -9.59
C GLY A 57 -18.11 -8.54 -10.78
N LEU A 58 -17.37 -9.61 -11.14
CA LEU A 58 -16.49 -9.61 -12.31
C LEU A 58 -17.25 -9.43 -13.63
N VAL A 59 -18.37 -10.14 -13.79
CA VAL A 59 -19.24 -10.02 -14.97
C VAL A 59 -19.87 -8.62 -15.03
N PHE A 60 -20.35 -8.09 -13.91
CA PHE A 60 -20.95 -6.75 -13.84
C PHE A 60 -19.93 -5.65 -14.19
N LEU A 61 -18.69 -5.74 -13.70
CA LEU A 61 -17.61 -4.81 -14.06
C LEU A 61 -17.28 -4.87 -15.55
N LEU A 62 -17.30 -6.07 -16.15
CA LEU A 62 -17.12 -6.27 -17.59
C LEU A 62 -18.24 -5.58 -18.40
N VAL A 63 -19.50 -5.76 -17.99
CA VAL A 63 -20.68 -5.15 -18.64
C VAL A 63 -20.67 -3.62 -18.50
N LEU A 64 -20.39 -3.08 -17.31
CA LEU A 64 -20.29 -1.63 -17.10
C LEU A 64 -19.21 -1.02 -17.98
N LYS A 65 -18.07 -1.70 -18.12
CA LYS A 65 -16.98 -1.27 -19.01
C LYS A 65 -17.42 -1.31 -20.48
N LEU A 66 -18.08 -2.37 -20.93
CA LEU A 66 -18.67 -2.46 -22.27
C LEU A 66 -19.62 -1.30 -22.58
N ASN A 67 -20.52 -0.98 -21.64
CA ASN A 67 -21.49 0.10 -21.80
C ASN A 67 -20.83 1.48 -21.86
N THR A 68 -19.84 1.76 -21.01
CA THR A 68 -19.10 3.03 -21.04
C THR A 68 -18.31 3.19 -22.33
N VAL A 69 -17.68 2.12 -22.83
CA VAL A 69 -16.97 2.12 -24.11
C VAL A 69 -17.91 2.38 -25.28
N THR A 70 -19.07 1.71 -25.31
CA THR A 70 -20.07 1.87 -26.36
C THR A 70 -20.67 3.29 -26.37
N ALA A 71 -20.93 3.85 -25.18
CA ALA A 71 -21.41 5.22 -25.05
C ALA A 71 -20.37 6.26 -25.52
N HIS A 72 -19.09 6.06 -25.21
CA HIS A 72 -18.01 6.93 -25.71
C HIS A 72 -17.90 6.88 -27.23
N PHE A 73 -18.01 5.67 -27.82
CA PHE A 73 -17.95 5.49 -29.27
C PHE A 73 -19.12 6.16 -30.01
N LEU A 74 -20.34 6.07 -29.46
CA LEU A 74 -21.51 6.73 -30.02
C LEU A 74 -21.44 8.26 -29.94
N ASN A 75 -20.87 8.80 -28.85
CA ASN A 75 -20.70 10.24 -28.70
C ASN A 75 -19.63 10.81 -29.64
N ASP A 76 -18.54 10.07 -29.87
CA ASP A 76 -17.43 10.50 -30.72
C ASP A 76 -17.79 10.49 -32.22
N LYS A 77 -18.69 9.60 -32.64
CA LYS A 77 -19.24 9.55 -34.01
C LYS A 77 -20.16 10.74 -34.35
N ASN A 78 -20.65 11.46 -33.33
CA ASN A 78 -21.61 12.57 -33.47
C ASN A 78 -20.95 13.96 -33.51
N LEU A 79 -19.62 14.07 -33.39
CA LEU A 79 -18.89 15.34 -33.51
C LEU A 79 -18.46 15.58 -34.97
N THR A 80 -18.73 16.78 -35.49
CA THR A 80 -18.22 17.25 -36.78
C THR A 80 -16.69 17.31 -36.75
N LYS A 81 -16.00 16.74 -37.77
CA LYS A 81 -14.52 16.69 -37.85
C LYS A 81 -13.83 18.04 -37.54
N LYS A 82 -14.45 19.16 -37.94
CA LYS A 82 -13.96 20.53 -37.72
C LYS A 82 -13.89 20.93 -36.23
N ASP A 83 -14.80 20.44 -35.38
CA ASP A 83 -14.85 20.76 -33.94
C ASP A 83 -13.90 19.88 -33.12
N LYS A 84 -13.63 18.65 -33.59
CA LYS A 84 -12.70 17.71 -32.94
C LYS A 84 -11.24 18.20 -33.01
N PHE A 85 -10.82 18.81 -34.13
CA PHE A 85 -9.43 19.23 -34.36
C PHE A 85 -9.09 20.66 -33.93
N LYS A 86 -10.09 21.53 -33.72
CA LYS A 86 -9.90 22.90 -33.18
C LYS A 86 -9.20 22.91 -31.81
N LYS A 87 -9.33 21.82 -31.04
CA LYS A 87 -8.73 21.61 -29.72
C LYS A 87 -7.23 21.27 -29.76
N TYR A 88 -6.72 20.79 -30.90
CA TYR A 88 -5.32 20.38 -31.07
C TYR A 88 -4.41 21.53 -31.52
N PHE A 89 -4.97 22.55 -32.17
CA PHE A 89 -4.27 23.73 -32.71
C PHE A 89 -3.55 24.61 -31.69
N ASN A 90 -3.98 24.63 -30.43
CA ASN A 90 -3.42 25.56 -29.45
C ASN A 90 -2.04 25.14 -28.89
N ASN A 91 -1.40 24.07 -29.40
CA ASN A 91 -0.16 23.50 -28.85
C ASN A 91 0.71 22.84 -29.95
N LEU A 92 1.42 23.62 -30.78
CA LEU A 92 2.37 23.14 -31.82
C LEU A 92 3.79 23.67 -31.56
N SER A 93 4.85 22.94 -31.96
CA SER A 93 6.28 23.25 -31.77
C SER A 93 7.00 23.62 -33.08
N THR A 94 8.17 24.27 -32.97
CA THR A 94 8.80 25.02 -34.08
C THR A 94 9.35 24.17 -35.24
N SER A 95 9.71 22.90 -34.99
CA SER A 95 10.20 21.97 -36.02
C SER A 95 9.10 21.39 -36.93
N GLU A 96 7.83 21.63 -36.59
CA GLU A 96 6.66 20.98 -37.19
C GLU A 96 6.08 21.77 -38.40
N ILE A 97 6.63 22.96 -38.68
CA ILE A 97 6.09 23.95 -39.62
C ILE A 97 6.53 23.68 -41.08
N GLU A 98 7.70 23.10 -41.32
CA GLU A 98 8.32 23.05 -42.66
C GLU A 98 7.70 22.02 -43.63
N ILE A 99 6.76 21.23 -43.14
CA ILE A 99 6.55 19.87 -43.64
C ILE A 99 5.18 19.66 -44.27
N LEU A 100 4.23 20.57 -44.03
CA LEU A 100 2.80 20.45 -44.30
C LEU A 100 2.40 20.61 -45.78
N LYS A 101 3.29 20.26 -46.72
CA LYS A 101 3.19 20.71 -48.11
C LYS A 101 2.34 19.86 -49.07
N LYS A 102 1.73 18.72 -48.70
CA LYS A 102 1.09 17.84 -49.72
C LYS A 102 -0.10 16.97 -49.26
N LYS A 103 -1.31 17.56 -49.34
CA LYS A 103 -2.57 17.13 -50.01
C LYS A 103 -3.22 15.73 -49.80
N GLN A 104 -4.52 15.83 -49.45
CA GLN A 104 -5.69 14.92 -49.30
C GLN A 104 -6.23 14.22 -50.59
N ASN A 105 -7.20 13.27 -50.61
CA ASN A 105 -8.49 13.20 -49.86
C ASN A 105 -9.31 11.87 -49.96
N GLN A 106 -10.32 11.75 -49.06
CA GLN A 106 -11.65 11.02 -49.07
C GLN A 106 -11.77 9.49 -48.79
N SER A 107 -12.87 8.90 -48.28
CA SER A 107 -13.91 9.19 -47.23
C SER A 107 -14.96 8.04 -47.19
N ASN A 108 -15.42 7.68 -45.96
CA ASN A 108 -16.78 7.26 -45.53
C ASN A 108 -17.26 5.80 -45.30
N LYS A 109 -17.79 5.65 -44.05
CA LYS A 109 -19.02 4.98 -43.50
C LYS A 109 -19.06 3.49 -43.13
N ILE A 110 -19.50 3.25 -41.87
CA ILE A 110 -19.78 1.95 -41.21
C ILE A 110 -21.19 1.95 -40.58
N ILE A 111 -21.90 0.82 -40.74
CA ILE A 111 -23.20 0.38 -40.19
C ILE A 111 -23.04 -0.29 -38.81
N SER A 112 -24.05 -0.21 -37.94
CA SER A 112 -24.12 -0.81 -36.59
C SER A 112 -25.05 -2.02 -36.51
N VAL A 113 -24.75 -2.99 -35.63
CA VAL A 113 -25.60 -4.16 -35.30
C VAL A 113 -25.85 -4.27 -33.79
N LEU A 114 -27.11 -4.57 -33.45
CA LEU A 114 -27.75 -4.90 -32.17
C LEU A 114 -27.50 -6.35 -31.74
N ILE A 115 -27.39 -6.64 -30.44
CA ILE A 115 -27.82 -7.94 -29.85
C ILE A 115 -28.39 -7.76 -28.40
N LEU A 116 -29.58 -8.34 -28.17
CA LEU A 116 -30.30 -8.63 -26.92
C LEU A 116 -29.54 -9.64 -26.01
N GLY A 117 -29.54 -9.60 -24.68
CA GLY A 117 -30.66 -9.88 -23.76
C GLY A 117 -30.77 -11.39 -23.45
N VAL A 118 -30.68 -11.80 -22.16
CA VAL A 118 -31.36 -12.98 -21.54
C VAL A 118 -30.96 -13.12 -20.05
N ILE A 119 -31.92 -13.63 -19.26
CA ILE A 119 -31.95 -14.02 -17.83
C ILE A 119 -32.35 -12.95 -16.81
N SER A 120 -33.66 -12.74 -16.71
CA SER A 120 -34.36 -12.60 -15.43
C SER A 120 -35.44 -13.70 -15.38
N LEU A 121 -35.59 -14.33 -14.20
CA LEU A 121 -36.76 -15.05 -13.65
C LEU A 121 -36.31 -16.28 -12.84
N LEU A 122 -36.23 -16.13 -11.51
CA LEU A 122 -36.54 -17.21 -10.57
C LEU A 122 -37.36 -16.63 -9.40
N PRO A 123 -38.42 -17.33 -8.93
CA PRO A 123 -39.36 -16.82 -7.96
C PRO A 123 -38.88 -17.01 -6.50
N GLN A 124 -39.23 -16.06 -5.65
CA GLN A 124 -39.13 -16.15 -4.19
C GLN A 124 -40.28 -17.00 -3.65
N ILE A 125 -39.99 -18.04 -2.85
CA ILE A 125 -40.98 -18.71 -2.00
C ILE A 125 -40.36 -18.99 -0.63
N THR A 126 -41.02 -18.45 0.39
CA THR A 126 -40.87 -18.76 1.82
C THR A 126 -41.84 -19.88 2.21
N PHE A 127 -41.40 -20.88 2.97
CA PHE A 127 -42.28 -21.67 3.84
C PHE A 127 -41.55 -22.06 5.14
N ALA A 128 -42.27 -21.92 6.25
CA ALA A 128 -41.97 -22.55 7.52
C ALA A 128 -42.70 -23.92 7.59
N GLN A 129 -42.02 -24.96 8.08
CA GLN A 129 -42.66 -26.18 8.56
C GLN A 129 -41.72 -26.97 9.49
N THR A 130 -42.33 -27.62 10.47
CA THR A 130 -41.74 -28.36 11.59
C THR A 130 -41.57 -29.87 11.29
N ALA A 131 -40.41 -30.42 11.70
CA ALA A 131 -40.03 -31.84 12.00
C ALA A 131 -40.12 -32.92 10.88
N PRO A 132 -39.46 -34.12 10.98
CA PRO A 132 -38.39 -34.62 11.87
C PRO A 132 -37.15 -35.25 11.14
N ALA A 133 -36.10 -35.57 11.92
CA ALA A 133 -34.97 -36.51 11.74
C ALA A 133 -34.39 -36.89 10.33
N ASN A 134 -33.08 -36.62 10.21
CA ASN A 134 -32.01 -37.33 9.47
C ASN A 134 -32.10 -37.57 7.94
N ARG A 135 -31.45 -36.68 7.17
CA ARG A 135 -30.43 -37.04 6.17
C ARG A 135 -29.36 -35.94 6.14
N ALA A 136 -28.07 -36.30 6.15
CA ALA A 136 -27.01 -35.35 5.84
C ALA A 136 -27.30 -34.73 4.46
N HIS A 137 -27.34 -33.40 4.37
CA HIS A 137 -27.50 -32.73 3.09
C HIS A 137 -26.29 -33.10 2.22
N LEU A 138 -26.52 -33.65 1.02
CA LEU A 138 -25.46 -34.04 0.07
C LEU A 138 -24.43 -32.92 -0.16
N PHE A 139 -24.85 -31.65 -0.08
CA PHE A 139 -24.01 -30.47 -0.23
C PHE A 139 -23.17 -30.11 1.01
N SER A 140 -23.42 -30.74 2.14
CA SER A 140 -22.60 -30.63 3.36
C SER A 140 -21.53 -31.72 3.46
N GLU A 141 -21.53 -32.69 2.53
CA GLU A 141 -20.52 -33.74 2.47
C GLU A 141 -19.16 -33.15 2.04
N PRO A 142 -18.07 -33.36 2.81
CA PRO A 142 -16.75 -32.79 2.51
C PRO A 142 -16.26 -33.08 1.09
N GLY A 143 -16.56 -34.27 0.54
CA GLY A 143 -16.19 -34.63 -0.83
C GLY A 143 -16.89 -33.79 -1.90
N VAL A 144 -18.15 -33.41 -1.68
CA VAL A 144 -18.92 -32.55 -2.59
C VAL A 144 -18.42 -31.11 -2.51
N ILE A 145 -18.07 -30.64 -1.31
CA ILE A 145 -17.46 -29.31 -1.10
C ILE A 145 -16.11 -29.22 -1.81
N ILE A 146 -15.24 -30.22 -1.63
CA ILE A 146 -13.93 -30.29 -2.29
C ILE A 146 -14.10 -30.31 -3.81
N THR A 147 -15.03 -31.13 -4.33
CA THR A 147 -15.28 -31.23 -5.77
C THR A 147 -15.80 -29.91 -6.35
N LEU A 148 -16.73 -29.24 -5.66
CA LEU A 148 -17.23 -27.92 -6.07
C LEU A 148 -16.10 -26.87 -6.08
N VAL A 149 -15.30 -26.80 -5.02
CA VAL A 149 -14.13 -25.90 -4.96
C VAL A 149 -13.15 -26.18 -6.11
N LEU A 150 -12.86 -27.45 -6.38
CA LEU A 150 -11.98 -27.85 -7.49
C LEU A 150 -12.55 -27.51 -8.87
N VAL A 151 -13.87 -27.50 -9.05
CA VAL A 151 -14.53 -27.04 -10.31
C VAL A 151 -14.54 -25.52 -10.42
N PHE A 152 -14.70 -24.80 -9.29
CA PHE A 152 -14.73 -23.34 -9.26
C PHE A 152 -13.36 -22.70 -9.51
N ILE A 153 -12.26 -23.35 -9.12
CA ILE A 153 -10.90 -22.83 -9.33
C ILE A 153 -10.60 -22.60 -10.83
N PRO A 154 -10.75 -23.60 -11.75
CA PRO A 154 -10.58 -23.39 -13.18
C PRO A 154 -11.54 -22.36 -13.75
N LEU A 155 -12.79 -22.33 -13.30
CA LEU A 155 -13.80 -21.38 -13.76
C LEU A 155 -13.42 -19.93 -13.40
N PHE A 156 -12.95 -19.71 -12.17
CA PHE A 156 -12.46 -18.41 -11.70
C PHE A 156 -11.24 -17.96 -12.52
N PHE A 157 -10.27 -18.83 -12.74
CA PHE A 157 -9.09 -18.51 -13.56
C PHE A 157 -9.45 -18.28 -15.04
N ALA A 158 -10.41 -19.02 -15.59
CA ALA A 158 -10.92 -18.81 -16.94
C ALA A 158 -11.64 -17.46 -17.09
N LEU A 159 -12.46 -17.07 -16.11
CA LEU A 159 -13.12 -15.76 -16.06
C LEU A 159 -12.12 -14.63 -15.87
N LEU A 160 -11.12 -14.80 -15.00
CA LEU A 160 -10.03 -13.84 -14.81
C LEU A 160 -9.22 -13.68 -16.10
N TYR A 161 -8.86 -14.78 -16.75
CA TYR A 161 -8.18 -14.78 -18.05
C TYR A 161 -9.02 -14.09 -19.12
N LEU A 162 -10.32 -14.37 -19.18
CA LEU A 162 -11.26 -13.69 -20.09
C LEU A 162 -11.31 -12.19 -19.80
N ALA A 163 -11.42 -11.77 -18.54
CA ALA A 163 -11.42 -10.36 -18.15
C ALA A 163 -10.11 -9.66 -18.54
N ILE A 164 -8.97 -10.31 -18.36
CA ILE A 164 -7.66 -9.81 -18.81
C ILE A 164 -7.60 -9.71 -20.33
N LYS A 165 -8.05 -10.75 -21.06
CA LYS A 165 -8.04 -10.80 -22.53
C LYS A 165 -8.96 -9.75 -23.13
N VAL A 166 -10.17 -9.59 -22.60
CA VAL A 166 -11.12 -8.53 -22.99
C VAL A 166 -10.53 -7.16 -22.71
N ASN A 167 -9.91 -6.96 -21.54
CA ASN A 167 -9.26 -5.69 -21.21
C ASN A 167 -8.08 -5.39 -22.15
N LYS A 168 -7.28 -6.39 -22.51
CA LYS A 168 -6.19 -6.25 -23.50
C LYS A 168 -6.75 -5.93 -24.88
N GLY A 169 -7.82 -6.61 -25.32
CA GLY A 169 -8.53 -6.35 -26.56
C GLY A 169 -9.08 -4.94 -26.65
N PHE A 170 -9.72 -4.44 -25.58
CA PHE A 170 -10.17 -3.05 -25.49
C PHE A 170 -9.00 -2.07 -25.60
N ASN A 171 -7.91 -2.28 -24.85
CA ASN A 171 -6.75 -1.39 -24.92
C ASN A 171 -6.11 -1.40 -26.32
N GLN A 172 -6.06 -2.55 -26.99
CA GLN A 172 -5.58 -2.64 -28.37
C GLN A 172 -6.52 -1.93 -29.35
N PHE A 173 -7.84 -2.06 -29.18
CA PHE A 173 -8.83 -1.35 -29.97
C PHE A 173 -8.73 0.17 -29.79
N PHE A 174 -8.65 0.64 -28.55
CA PHE A 174 -8.46 2.06 -28.25
C PHE A 174 -7.14 2.60 -28.75
N ASN A 175 -6.05 1.86 -28.60
CA ASN A 175 -4.76 2.27 -29.15
C ASN A 175 -4.81 2.31 -30.68
N SER A 176 -5.50 1.35 -31.33
CA SER A 176 -5.72 1.38 -32.78
C SER A 176 -6.59 2.57 -33.21
N GLN A 177 -7.60 2.94 -32.43
CA GLN A 177 -8.40 4.15 -32.67
C GLN A 177 -7.56 5.41 -32.46
N LYS A 178 -6.74 5.50 -31.41
CA LYS A 178 -5.81 6.62 -31.19
C LYS A 178 -4.79 6.73 -32.32
N ILE A 179 -4.29 5.60 -32.84
CA ILE A 179 -3.42 5.56 -34.02
C ILE A 179 -4.18 6.07 -35.25
N LYS A 180 -5.39 5.59 -35.51
CA LYS A 180 -6.24 6.09 -36.61
C LYS A 180 -6.57 7.57 -36.47
N GLU A 181 -6.85 8.05 -35.26
CA GLU A 181 -7.05 9.46 -34.98
C GLU A 181 -5.76 10.27 -35.17
N ALA A 182 -4.61 9.68 -34.87
CA ALA A 182 -3.31 10.29 -35.14
C ALA A 182 -3.02 10.36 -36.63
N GLU A 183 -3.36 9.31 -37.38
CA GLU A 183 -3.33 9.29 -38.85
C GLU A 183 -4.31 10.31 -39.46
N GLU A 184 -5.54 10.40 -38.93
CA GLU A 184 -6.53 11.40 -39.36
C GLU A 184 -6.11 12.83 -39.00
N LEU A 185 -5.51 13.03 -37.83
CA LEU A 185 -4.93 14.32 -37.42
C LEU A 185 -3.75 14.68 -38.32
N ALA A 186 -2.86 13.74 -38.61
CA ALA A 186 -1.76 13.92 -39.56
C ALA A 186 -2.28 14.29 -40.96
N ALA A 187 -3.32 13.60 -41.43
CA ALA A 187 -3.98 13.88 -42.70
C ALA A 187 -4.69 15.25 -42.72
N TYR A 188 -5.28 15.66 -41.60
CA TYR A 188 -5.93 16.96 -41.45
C TYR A 188 -4.91 18.11 -41.44
N LEU A 189 -3.80 17.95 -40.71
CA LEU A 189 -2.72 18.93 -40.61
C LEU A 189 -1.97 19.10 -41.95
N SER A 190 -1.91 18.07 -42.78
CA SER A 190 -1.30 18.11 -44.12
C SER A 190 -2.08 18.95 -45.16
N SER A 191 -3.17 19.61 -44.76
CA SER A 191 -4.04 20.41 -45.64
C SER A 191 -3.78 21.92 -45.49
N PRO A 192 -3.42 22.65 -46.57
CA PRO A 192 -3.00 24.07 -46.50
C PRO A 192 -4.02 25.04 -45.90
N GLU A 193 -5.33 24.80 -46.08
CA GLU A 193 -6.41 25.67 -45.59
C GLU A 193 -6.59 25.64 -44.06
N ASN A 194 -6.02 24.64 -43.40
CA ASN A 194 -6.17 24.42 -41.96
C ASN A 194 -4.96 24.91 -41.15
N ILE A 195 -3.90 25.41 -41.80
CA ILE A 195 -2.71 25.92 -41.11
C ILE A 195 -3.04 27.35 -40.61
N PRO A 196 -2.84 27.68 -39.32
CA PRO A 196 -3.06 29.03 -38.82
C PRO A 196 -2.12 30.02 -39.54
N PRO A 197 -2.51 31.30 -39.71
CA PRO A 197 -1.62 32.33 -40.23
C PRO A 197 -0.31 32.38 -39.43
N ILE A 198 0.80 32.69 -40.12
CA ILE A 198 2.16 32.71 -39.53
C ILE A 198 2.21 33.58 -38.26
N GLU A 199 1.54 34.73 -38.26
CA GLU A 199 1.44 35.63 -37.10
C GLU A 199 0.88 34.94 -35.84
N LYS A 200 -0.09 34.03 -36.01
CA LYS A 200 -0.72 33.29 -34.90
C LYS A 200 0.17 32.17 -34.38
N LEU A 201 1.04 31.61 -35.23
CA LEU A 201 2.03 30.60 -34.84
C LEU A 201 3.18 31.24 -34.04
N GLU A 202 3.62 32.44 -34.44
CA GLU A 202 4.62 33.21 -33.68
C GLU A 202 4.10 33.66 -32.30
N GLU A 203 2.83 34.07 -32.22
CA GLU A 203 2.17 34.41 -30.95
C GLU A 203 2.12 33.20 -29.99
N LEU A 204 1.85 31.99 -30.50
CA LEU A 204 1.85 30.75 -29.72
C LEU A 204 3.25 30.37 -29.24
N LYS A 205 4.28 30.57 -30.08
CA LYS A 205 5.69 30.31 -29.73
C LYS A 205 6.15 31.24 -28.61
N GLN A 206 5.87 32.55 -28.71
CA GLN A 206 6.17 33.51 -27.65
C GLN A 206 5.48 33.19 -26.32
N LYS A 207 4.25 32.66 -26.35
CA LYS A 207 3.53 32.21 -25.14
C LYS A 207 4.17 30.98 -24.50
N LEU A 208 4.71 30.05 -25.31
CA LEU A 208 5.34 28.82 -24.82
C LEU A 208 6.74 29.05 -24.24
N ASP A 209 7.50 30.00 -24.79
CA ASP A 209 8.86 30.36 -24.36
C ASP A 209 8.88 31.28 -23.11
N TYR A 210 7.71 31.76 -22.67
CA TYR A 210 7.60 32.66 -21.52
C TYR A 210 7.77 31.91 -20.18
N SER A 211 8.81 32.27 -19.42
CA SER A 211 9.04 31.84 -18.04
C SER A 211 8.91 33.01 -17.07
N LEU A 212 8.22 32.82 -15.93
CA LEU A 212 8.08 33.85 -14.91
C LEU A 212 9.44 34.21 -14.30
N SER A 213 9.72 35.50 -14.17
CA SER A 213 10.72 35.99 -13.23
C SER A 213 10.12 35.95 -11.81
N SER A 214 10.90 35.53 -10.81
CA SER A 214 10.44 35.29 -9.43
C SER A 214 9.96 36.55 -8.67
N THR A 215 9.69 37.65 -9.35
CA THR A 215 9.48 39.01 -8.80
C THR A 215 8.21 39.70 -9.32
N GLU A 216 7.37 39.03 -10.10
CA GLU A 216 6.13 39.63 -10.63
C GLU A 216 4.96 39.56 -9.63
N LEU A 217 4.37 40.71 -9.30
CA LEU A 217 3.17 40.84 -8.47
C LEU A 217 1.90 40.66 -9.32
N SER A 218 0.87 40.00 -8.79
CA SER A 218 -0.41 39.82 -9.48
C SER A 218 -1.14 41.17 -9.60
N GLY A 219 -1.37 41.62 -10.84
CA GLY A 219 -2.15 42.83 -11.12
C GLY A 219 -3.65 42.68 -10.87
N THR A 220 -4.37 43.80 -10.97
CA THR A 220 -5.83 43.95 -10.77
C THR A 220 -6.67 43.67 -12.02
N GLU A 221 -6.06 43.13 -13.07
CA GLU A 221 -6.72 42.79 -14.34
C GLU A 221 -7.71 41.62 -14.17
N ILE A 222 -8.77 41.63 -14.98
CA ILE A 222 -9.75 40.53 -15.04
C ILE A 222 -9.03 39.26 -15.53
N ALA A 223 -9.31 38.12 -14.92
CA ALA A 223 -8.67 36.85 -15.23
C ALA A 223 -8.94 36.41 -16.68
N GLU A 224 -8.02 36.73 -17.58
CA GLU A 224 -8.00 36.29 -18.97
C GLU A 224 -6.71 35.48 -19.22
N ASP A 225 -6.83 34.25 -19.74
CA ASP A 225 -5.67 33.41 -20.04
C ASP A 225 -4.99 33.78 -21.36
N LYS A 226 -4.47 35.02 -21.43
CA LYS A 226 -3.63 35.45 -22.56
C LYS A 226 -2.31 34.68 -22.63
N LYS A 227 -1.95 33.96 -21.56
CA LYS A 227 -0.63 33.37 -21.31
C LYS A 227 -0.57 31.84 -21.49
N GLY A 228 -1.70 31.17 -21.82
CA GLY A 228 -1.77 29.73 -22.05
C GLY A 228 -1.50 28.87 -20.79
N LEU A 229 -1.71 29.44 -19.60
CA LEU A 229 -1.46 28.77 -18.32
C LEU A 229 -2.57 27.78 -17.96
N LEU A 230 -3.79 27.98 -18.47
CA LEU A 230 -4.94 27.09 -18.25
C LEU A 230 -4.98 26.00 -19.32
N LYS A 231 -4.12 24.99 -19.18
CA LYS A 231 -4.04 23.86 -20.14
C LYS A 231 -5.24 22.91 -20.11
N SER A 232 -6.03 22.91 -19.04
CA SER A 232 -7.26 22.12 -18.95
C SER A 232 -8.31 22.78 -18.05
N ILE A 233 -9.35 23.36 -18.65
CA ILE A 233 -10.57 23.72 -17.94
C ILE A 233 -11.52 22.51 -18.05
N SER A 234 -11.58 21.71 -17.00
CA SER A 234 -12.50 20.57 -16.91
C SER A 234 -13.83 21.05 -16.36
N SER A 235 -14.91 20.84 -17.11
CA SER A 235 -16.30 21.08 -16.69
C SER A 235 -16.92 19.92 -15.91
N GLU A 236 -16.14 18.88 -15.56
CA GLU A 236 -16.65 17.77 -14.77
C GLU A 236 -17.05 18.25 -13.38
N THR A 237 -18.36 18.18 -13.11
CA THR A 237 -18.95 18.34 -11.78
C THR A 237 -18.44 17.23 -10.89
N ASN A 238 -17.32 17.50 -10.21
CA ASN A 238 -16.73 16.59 -9.26
C ASN A 238 -17.75 16.16 -8.21
N TYR A 239 -17.78 14.85 -7.94
CA TYR A 239 -18.57 14.27 -6.86
C TYR A 239 -18.23 15.01 -5.55
N ARG A 240 -19.22 15.68 -4.94
CA ARG A 240 -19.07 16.56 -3.77
C ARG A 240 -18.47 15.88 -2.52
N TYR A 241 -18.33 14.56 -2.53
CA TYR A 241 -17.82 13.77 -1.41
C TYR A 241 -16.32 13.44 -1.52
N PHE A 242 -15.70 13.60 -2.69
CA PHE A 242 -14.28 13.32 -2.88
C PHE A 242 -13.59 14.54 -3.51
N ALA A 243 -12.74 15.21 -2.74
CA ALA A 243 -11.88 16.23 -3.30
C ALA A 243 -10.96 15.60 -4.36
N VAL A 244 -10.89 16.22 -5.53
CA VAL A 244 -9.95 15.81 -6.58
C VAL A 244 -8.55 16.13 -6.09
N LYS A 245 -7.73 15.09 -5.98
CA LYS A 245 -6.36 15.21 -5.50
C LYS A 245 -5.50 15.82 -6.60
N ARG A 246 -4.67 16.81 -6.26
CA ARG A 246 -3.83 17.52 -7.23
C ARG A 246 -2.72 16.58 -7.74
N PRO A 247 -2.42 16.57 -9.05
CA PRO A 247 -1.29 15.82 -9.57
C PRO A 247 0.02 16.35 -8.97
N PRO A 248 1.05 15.49 -8.79
CA PRO A 248 2.33 15.90 -8.27
C PRO A 248 3.02 16.85 -9.26
N ILE A 249 3.74 17.84 -8.71
CA ILE A 249 4.62 18.74 -9.47
C ILE A 249 5.71 17.87 -10.13
N LYS A 250 5.95 18.04 -11.44
CA LYS A 250 7.07 17.40 -12.17
C LYS A 250 8.37 17.72 -11.45
N ARG A 251 9.09 16.69 -11.00
CA ARG A 251 10.33 16.78 -10.20
C ARG A 251 11.55 16.37 -11.05
N PRO A 252 12.78 16.73 -10.63
CA PRO A 252 14.00 16.48 -11.41
C PRO A 252 14.11 15.02 -11.86
N LYS A 253 14.69 14.82 -13.05
CA LYS A 253 14.93 13.49 -13.63
C LYS A 253 15.85 12.71 -12.68
N ILE A 254 15.28 11.75 -11.94
CA ILE A 254 16.05 10.78 -11.18
C ILE A 254 16.65 9.78 -12.18
N ASP A 255 17.88 9.32 -11.93
CA ASP A 255 18.52 8.28 -12.72
C ASP A 255 17.55 7.09 -12.94
N PRO A 256 17.26 6.70 -14.20
CA PRO A 256 16.41 5.57 -14.51
C PRO A 256 16.86 4.26 -13.84
N GLN A 257 18.17 4.04 -13.67
CA GLN A 257 18.69 2.83 -13.02
C GLN A 257 18.36 2.81 -11.52
N LEU A 258 18.53 3.95 -10.84
CA LEU A 258 18.15 4.13 -9.44
C LEU A 258 16.64 3.99 -9.25
N THR A 259 15.87 4.60 -10.15
CA THR A 259 14.40 4.51 -10.16
C THR A 259 13.95 3.05 -10.24
N LYS A 260 14.52 2.28 -11.18
CA LYS A 260 14.22 0.85 -11.31
C LYS A 260 14.55 0.10 -10.02
N LEU A 261 15.73 0.32 -9.45
CA LEU A 261 16.15 -0.34 -8.20
C LEU A 261 15.16 -0.08 -7.06
N ILE A 262 14.78 1.18 -6.83
CA ILE A 262 13.84 1.56 -5.75
C ILE A 262 12.48 0.90 -5.97
N LEU A 263 11.97 0.89 -7.20
CA LEU A 263 10.69 0.25 -7.53
C LEU A 263 10.73 -1.27 -7.29
N TRP A 264 11.87 -1.93 -7.51
CA TRP A 264 12.04 -3.34 -7.19
C TRP A 264 12.10 -3.62 -5.69
N PHE A 265 12.77 -2.78 -4.90
CA PHE A 265 12.68 -2.84 -3.44
C PHE A 265 11.24 -2.72 -2.97
N LEU A 266 10.53 -1.65 -3.35
CA LEU A 266 9.16 -1.42 -2.89
C LEU A 266 8.18 -2.49 -3.39
N GLY A 267 8.35 -2.96 -4.63
CA GLY A 267 7.51 -4.02 -5.21
C GLY A 267 7.70 -5.37 -4.51
N THR A 268 8.95 -5.77 -4.27
CA THR A 268 9.25 -7.02 -3.53
C THR A 268 8.83 -6.92 -2.07
N ALA A 269 8.96 -5.74 -1.44
CA ALA A 269 8.41 -5.50 -0.11
C ALA A 269 6.90 -5.79 -0.10
N VAL A 270 6.10 -5.16 -0.98
CA VAL A 270 4.65 -5.37 -1.04
C VAL A 270 4.29 -6.84 -1.29
N PHE A 271 5.08 -7.55 -2.10
CA PHE A 271 4.94 -9.00 -2.25
C PHE A 271 5.11 -9.75 -0.92
N TRP A 272 6.17 -9.45 -0.17
CA TRP A 272 6.41 -10.07 1.15
C TRP A 272 5.37 -9.70 2.20
N LEU A 273 4.81 -8.48 2.15
CA LEU A 273 3.68 -8.11 3.00
C LEU A 273 2.50 -9.03 2.74
N PHE A 274 2.15 -9.23 1.48
CA PHE A 274 1.04 -10.10 1.12
C PHE A 274 1.28 -11.53 1.60
N ILE A 275 2.46 -12.11 1.35
CA ILE A 275 2.78 -13.47 1.83
C ILE A 275 2.79 -13.54 3.37
N GLY A 276 3.55 -12.67 4.04
CA GLY A 276 3.69 -12.68 5.49
C GLY A 276 2.36 -12.45 6.21
N SER A 277 1.52 -11.53 5.71
CA SER A 277 0.18 -11.31 6.27
C SER A 277 -0.80 -12.44 5.94
N SER A 278 -0.65 -13.13 4.81
CA SER A 278 -1.47 -14.32 4.52
C SER A 278 -1.19 -15.45 5.53
N VAL A 279 0.09 -15.64 5.89
CA VAL A 279 0.46 -16.59 6.95
C VAL A 279 -0.08 -16.12 8.31
N GLY A 280 0.01 -14.82 8.61
CA GLY A 280 -0.53 -14.24 9.84
C GLY A 280 -2.04 -14.42 9.97
N GLU A 281 -2.78 -14.16 8.89
CA GLU A 281 -4.23 -14.36 8.83
C GLU A 281 -4.61 -15.82 9.02
N TYR A 282 -3.90 -16.73 8.34
CA TYR A 282 -4.09 -18.16 8.50
C TYR A 282 -3.90 -18.62 9.95
N VAL A 283 -2.81 -18.18 10.59
CA VAL A 283 -2.58 -18.44 12.02
C VAL A 283 -3.67 -17.80 12.89
N GLY A 284 -4.12 -16.59 12.52
CA GLY A 284 -5.22 -15.88 13.16
C GLY A 284 -6.50 -16.72 13.25
N ILE A 285 -6.88 -17.35 12.13
CA ILE A 285 -8.04 -18.24 12.01
C ILE A 285 -7.84 -19.54 12.82
N LYS A 286 -6.62 -20.09 12.90
CA LYS A 286 -6.35 -21.32 13.67
C LYS A 286 -6.55 -21.20 15.18
N PHE A 287 -6.62 -20.01 15.75
CA PHE A 287 -7.04 -19.88 17.17
C PHE A 287 -8.53 -20.14 17.38
N ILE A 288 -9.34 -19.98 16.34
CA ILE A 288 -10.79 -20.22 16.37
C ILE A 288 -11.08 -21.64 15.86
N ALA A 289 -10.34 -22.08 14.85
CA ALA A 289 -10.44 -23.39 14.24
C ALA A 289 -9.07 -24.11 14.27
N PRO A 290 -8.62 -24.60 15.45
CA PRO A 290 -7.32 -25.27 15.58
C PRO A 290 -7.21 -26.54 14.73
N ASP A 291 -8.34 -27.24 14.54
CA ASP A 291 -8.44 -28.49 13.78
C ASP A 291 -8.67 -28.27 12.27
N ALA A 292 -8.44 -27.05 11.76
CA ALA A 292 -8.59 -26.74 10.33
C ALA A 292 -7.66 -27.59 9.44
N ASP A 293 -6.52 -28.01 9.97
CA ASP A 293 -5.55 -28.90 9.32
C ASP A 293 -4.67 -29.61 10.37
N THR A 294 -4.00 -30.68 9.95
CA THR A 294 -3.08 -31.46 10.81
C THR A 294 -1.64 -31.51 10.26
N PHE A 295 -1.30 -30.68 9.27
CA PHE A 295 0.02 -30.72 8.64
C PHE A 295 1.05 -30.03 9.53
N SER A 296 2.16 -30.72 9.83
CA SER A 296 3.22 -30.19 10.70
C SER A 296 3.82 -28.88 10.19
N TRP A 297 3.94 -28.73 8.87
CA TRP A 297 4.42 -27.52 8.18
C TRP A 297 3.50 -26.31 8.36
N LEU A 298 2.21 -26.54 8.65
CA LEU A 298 1.18 -25.52 8.85
C LEU A 298 0.76 -25.39 10.32
N SER A 299 1.53 -25.98 11.24
CA SER A 299 1.30 -25.84 12.68
C SER A 299 1.50 -24.39 13.13
N ILE A 300 0.72 -23.97 14.15
CA ILE A 300 0.77 -22.61 14.69
C ILE A 300 2.20 -22.25 15.15
N GLY A 301 2.88 -23.18 15.81
CA GLY A 301 4.24 -22.96 16.33
C GLY A 301 5.26 -22.60 15.24
N ARG A 302 5.16 -23.22 14.05
CA ARG A 302 6.05 -22.91 12.92
C ARG A 302 5.60 -21.67 12.17
N LEU A 303 4.31 -21.58 11.84
CA LEU A 303 3.78 -20.47 11.05
C LEU A 303 3.82 -19.13 11.78
N ARG A 304 3.78 -19.10 13.12
CA ARG A 304 4.03 -17.88 13.89
C ARG A 304 5.40 -17.28 13.53
N ALA A 305 6.45 -18.09 13.61
CA ALA A 305 7.81 -17.65 13.29
C ALA A 305 7.93 -17.23 11.82
N VAL A 306 7.27 -17.94 10.90
CA VAL A 306 7.23 -17.55 9.48
C VAL A 306 6.57 -16.17 9.31
N HIS A 307 5.40 -15.96 9.90
CA HIS A 307 4.70 -14.68 9.85
C HIS A 307 5.57 -13.53 10.36
N THR A 308 6.12 -13.67 11.58
CA THR A 308 6.92 -12.62 12.22
C THR A 308 8.15 -12.28 11.40
N ASN A 309 8.89 -13.29 10.91
CA ASN A 309 10.10 -13.05 10.13
C ASN A 309 9.80 -12.44 8.75
N LEU A 310 8.75 -12.89 8.06
CA LEU A 310 8.39 -12.34 6.75
C LEU A 310 7.87 -10.90 6.84
N VAL A 311 7.10 -10.55 7.88
CA VAL A 311 6.63 -9.17 8.04
C VAL A 311 7.72 -8.23 8.57
N PHE A 312 8.66 -8.71 9.39
CA PHE A 312 9.77 -7.92 9.94
C PHE A 312 10.94 -7.80 8.94
N TRP A 313 11.56 -8.93 8.63
CA TRP A 313 12.84 -9.00 7.93
C TRP A 313 12.71 -9.00 6.41
N ALA A 314 11.51 -9.25 5.89
CA ALA A 314 11.19 -9.09 4.47
C ALA A 314 10.39 -7.80 4.20
N TRP A 315 9.09 -7.74 4.54
CA TRP A 315 8.24 -6.56 4.25
C TRP A 315 8.84 -5.25 4.74
N ALA A 316 8.97 -5.10 6.06
CA ALA A 316 9.34 -3.82 6.65
C ALA A 316 10.79 -3.45 6.32
N THR A 317 11.70 -4.41 6.41
CA THR A 317 13.13 -4.22 6.10
C THR A 317 13.36 -3.84 4.63
N ILE A 318 12.82 -4.61 3.67
CA ILE A 318 12.99 -4.30 2.23
C ILE A 318 12.33 -2.97 1.89
N GLY A 319 11.17 -2.67 2.50
CA GLY A 319 10.50 -1.37 2.37
C GLY A 319 11.40 -0.22 2.84
N ILE A 320 11.93 -0.30 4.06
CA ILE A 320 12.86 0.68 4.64
C ILE A 320 14.13 0.82 3.79
N MET A 321 14.66 -0.28 3.26
CA MET A 321 15.79 -0.27 2.32
C MET A 321 15.47 0.53 1.07
N GLY A 322 14.37 0.22 0.38
CA GLY A 322 13.94 0.96 -0.80
C GLY A 322 13.81 2.47 -0.53
N LEU A 323 13.26 2.84 0.62
CA LEU A 323 13.15 4.24 1.04
C LEU A 323 14.52 4.87 1.33
N GLY A 324 15.43 4.17 1.99
CA GLY A 324 16.81 4.64 2.21
C GLY A 324 17.55 4.90 0.90
N TYR A 325 17.43 4.00 -0.07
CA TYR A 325 18.03 4.15 -1.41
C TYR A 325 17.48 5.35 -2.19
N TYR A 326 16.27 5.79 -1.87
CA TYR A 326 15.70 7.03 -2.40
C TYR A 326 16.16 8.26 -1.60
N ILE A 327 16.04 8.23 -0.27
CA ILE A 327 16.19 9.42 0.58
C ILE A 327 17.66 9.83 0.71
N VAL A 328 18.57 8.89 0.95
CA VAL A 328 19.98 9.21 1.24
C VAL A 328 20.66 9.98 0.09
N PRO A 329 20.53 9.56 -1.19
CA PRO A 329 21.05 10.34 -2.32
C PRO A 329 20.39 11.71 -2.46
N MET A 330 19.06 11.78 -2.31
CA MET A 330 18.30 13.03 -2.49
C MET A 330 18.64 14.07 -1.42
N VAL A 331 18.84 13.63 -0.19
CA VAL A 331 19.21 14.50 0.94
C VAL A 331 20.67 14.93 0.86
N SER A 332 21.55 14.06 0.37
CA SER A 332 22.98 14.36 0.20
C SER A 332 23.25 15.21 -1.04
N ASN A 333 22.24 15.38 -1.90
CA ASN A 333 22.36 15.99 -3.23
C ASN A 333 23.53 15.38 -4.04
N ALA A 334 23.68 14.06 -3.95
CA ALA A 334 24.76 13.31 -4.56
C ALA A 334 24.22 12.00 -5.17
N PRO A 335 24.76 11.54 -6.31
CA PRO A 335 24.36 10.27 -6.87
C PRO A 335 24.72 9.12 -5.93
N LEU A 336 23.90 8.06 -5.95
CA LEU A 336 24.19 6.85 -5.18
C LEU A 336 25.57 6.30 -5.56
N HIS A 337 26.36 5.93 -4.55
CA HIS A 337 27.73 5.47 -4.77
C HIS A 337 27.85 4.26 -5.71
N SER A 338 27.00 3.24 -5.55
CA SER A 338 26.98 2.04 -6.40
C SER A 338 25.56 1.48 -6.53
N ILE A 339 25.04 1.45 -7.76
CA ILE A 339 23.76 0.80 -8.09
C ILE A 339 23.89 -0.73 -8.01
N LYS A 340 25.05 -1.28 -8.43
CA LYS A 340 25.33 -2.73 -8.36
C LYS A 340 25.21 -3.25 -6.94
N ASN A 341 25.78 -2.55 -5.96
CA ASN A 341 25.68 -2.96 -4.55
C ASN A 341 24.22 -2.95 -4.07
N GLY A 342 23.40 -2.02 -4.57
CA GLY A 342 21.96 -1.99 -4.31
C GLY A 342 21.23 -3.23 -4.81
N TRP A 343 21.52 -3.68 -6.03
CA TRP A 343 20.96 -4.92 -6.56
C TRP A 343 21.42 -6.15 -5.78
N THR A 344 22.70 -6.24 -5.44
CA THR A 344 23.22 -7.33 -4.61
C THR A 344 22.53 -7.36 -3.25
N ALA A 345 22.38 -6.21 -2.59
CA ALA A 345 21.69 -6.10 -1.30
C ALA A 345 20.23 -6.57 -1.40
N LEU A 346 19.50 -6.14 -2.43
CA LEU A 346 18.12 -6.57 -2.68
C LEU A 346 18.03 -8.10 -2.84
N ILE A 347 18.91 -8.69 -3.64
CA ILE A 347 18.93 -10.13 -3.90
C ILE A 347 19.24 -10.89 -2.60
N CYS A 348 20.27 -10.48 -1.86
CA CYS A 348 20.65 -11.11 -0.60
C CYS A 348 19.49 -11.17 0.40
N VAL A 349 18.80 -10.04 0.61
CA VAL A 349 17.67 -9.99 1.57
C VAL A 349 16.50 -10.83 1.09
N ASN A 350 16.13 -10.79 -0.20
CA ASN A 350 15.03 -11.61 -0.73
C ASN A 350 15.33 -13.11 -0.65
N VAL A 351 16.55 -13.53 -1.03
CA VAL A 351 16.96 -14.94 -0.98
C VAL A 351 17.00 -15.42 0.47
N ALA A 352 17.58 -14.64 1.38
CA ALA A 352 17.62 -15.00 2.79
C ALA A 352 16.21 -15.17 3.37
N MET A 353 15.27 -14.29 3.03
CA MET A 353 13.89 -14.38 3.54
C MET A 353 13.10 -15.53 2.92
N LEU A 354 13.31 -15.83 1.63
CA LEU A 354 12.71 -16.99 0.98
C LEU A 354 13.19 -18.31 1.61
N VAL A 355 14.51 -18.48 1.71
CA VAL A 355 15.11 -19.69 2.30
C VAL A 355 14.78 -19.77 3.80
N GLY A 356 14.79 -18.64 4.51
CA GLY A 356 14.43 -18.55 5.92
C GLY A 356 12.98 -18.96 6.18
N GLY A 357 12.02 -18.45 5.40
CA GLY A 357 10.61 -18.84 5.51
C GLY A 357 10.39 -20.34 5.30
N ILE A 358 11.03 -20.93 4.27
CA ILE A 358 10.97 -22.37 4.00
C ILE A 358 11.60 -23.17 5.15
N SER A 359 12.76 -22.73 5.65
CA SER A 359 13.47 -23.38 6.77
C SER A 359 12.61 -23.41 8.03
N LEU A 360 11.96 -22.30 8.37
CA LEU A 360 11.05 -22.21 9.51
C LEU A 360 9.82 -23.12 9.35
N MET A 361 9.23 -23.20 8.15
CA MET A 361 8.14 -24.15 7.86
C MET A 361 8.59 -25.62 8.00
N ALA A 362 9.83 -25.92 7.61
CA ALA A 362 10.45 -27.24 7.80
C ALA A 362 10.78 -27.55 9.28
N GLY A 363 10.74 -26.54 10.16
CA GLY A 363 11.08 -26.67 11.58
C GLY A 363 12.57 -26.46 11.88
N ILE A 364 13.35 -26.00 10.90
CA ILE A 364 14.75 -25.63 11.07
C ILE A 364 14.78 -24.20 11.62
N ASN A 365 15.04 -24.06 12.91
CA ASN A 365 15.08 -22.77 13.60
C ASN A 365 16.27 -22.67 14.56
N ASN A 366 16.53 -21.45 15.02
CA ASN A 366 17.63 -21.11 15.92
C ASN A 366 17.22 -21.12 17.41
N GLY A 367 16.50 -22.15 17.86
CA GLY A 367 16.48 -22.53 19.28
C GLY A 367 15.74 -21.63 20.28
N GLY A 368 14.87 -20.70 19.86
CA GLY A 368 13.85 -20.11 20.74
C GLY A 368 13.89 -18.59 20.97
N GLY A 369 14.79 -17.86 20.30
CA GLY A 369 14.76 -16.40 20.32
C GLY A 369 13.69 -15.81 19.40
N GLU A 370 12.73 -15.05 19.94
CA GLU A 370 11.75 -14.31 19.13
C GLU A 370 12.42 -13.34 18.15
N TYR A 371 11.94 -13.30 16.92
CA TYR A 371 12.50 -12.56 15.78
C TYR A 371 13.93 -12.99 15.38
N ARG A 372 14.50 -14.00 16.05
CA ARG A 372 15.82 -14.57 15.83
C ARG A 372 15.73 -16.05 15.42
N GLU A 373 14.58 -16.46 14.88
CA GLU A 373 14.29 -17.87 14.62
C GLU A 373 15.03 -18.40 13.39
N ILE A 374 15.39 -17.53 12.43
CA ILE A 374 16.15 -17.93 11.24
C ILE A 374 17.60 -18.25 11.64
N ILE A 375 18.12 -19.39 11.20
CA ILE A 375 19.49 -19.82 11.51
C ILE A 375 20.57 -18.88 10.95
N TRP A 376 21.70 -18.79 11.65
CA TRP A 376 22.77 -17.83 11.36
C TRP A 376 23.30 -17.86 9.91
N PRO A 377 23.41 -18.99 9.17
CA PRO A 377 23.93 -18.94 7.80
C PRO A 377 23.03 -18.15 6.86
N ILE A 378 21.72 -18.26 7.05
CA ILE A 378 20.72 -17.53 6.26
C ILE A 378 20.73 -16.06 6.68
N MET A 379 20.76 -15.80 8.00
CA MET A 379 20.77 -14.44 8.51
C MET A 379 22.07 -13.68 8.21
N ALA A 380 23.20 -14.37 8.04
CA ALA A 380 24.47 -13.78 7.60
C ALA A 380 24.36 -13.21 6.17
N VAL A 381 23.66 -13.90 5.26
CA VAL A 381 23.38 -13.39 3.91
C VAL A 381 22.51 -12.13 3.97
N TRP A 382 21.49 -12.13 4.84
CA TRP A 382 20.66 -10.95 5.07
C TRP A 382 21.50 -9.77 5.61
N ALA A 383 22.32 -10.00 6.63
CA ALA A 383 23.19 -8.99 7.23
C ALA A 383 24.22 -8.46 6.23
N TYR A 384 24.77 -9.31 5.36
CA TYR A 384 25.65 -8.91 4.27
C TYR A 384 24.97 -7.90 3.32
N GLY A 385 23.69 -8.12 2.99
CA GLY A 385 22.91 -7.18 2.19
C GLY A 385 22.75 -5.81 2.86
N LEU A 386 22.51 -5.77 4.17
CA LEU A 386 22.43 -4.52 4.93
C LEU A 386 23.80 -3.84 5.03
N MET A 387 24.88 -4.59 5.23
CA MET A 387 26.25 -4.07 5.26
C MET A 387 26.62 -3.39 3.93
N LEU A 388 26.29 -4.02 2.79
CA LEU A 388 26.47 -3.39 1.47
C LEU A 388 25.69 -2.08 1.35
N THR A 389 24.47 -2.04 1.89
CA THR A 389 23.65 -0.83 1.93
C THR A 389 24.30 0.28 2.75
N VAL A 390 24.82 -0.03 3.94
CA VAL A 390 25.55 0.92 4.81
C VAL A 390 26.75 1.51 4.10
N ILE A 391 27.60 0.65 3.53
CA ILE A 391 28.79 1.08 2.78
C ILE A 391 28.38 2.03 1.66
N ASN A 392 27.28 1.71 0.97
CA ASN A 392 26.76 2.52 -0.11
C ASN A 392 26.27 3.89 0.37
N PHE A 393 25.54 3.93 1.48
CA PHE A 393 25.00 5.17 2.07
C PHE A 393 26.11 6.06 2.62
N ILE A 394 27.05 5.52 3.40
CA ILE A 394 28.18 6.27 3.94
C ILE A 394 29.01 6.89 2.80
N LYS A 395 29.35 6.10 1.76
CA LYS A 395 30.10 6.62 0.60
C LYS A 395 29.30 7.62 -0.23
N THR A 396 27.97 7.56 -0.21
CA THR A 396 27.11 8.57 -0.86
C THR A 396 27.12 9.88 -0.06
N VAL A 397 26.98 9.81 1.27
CA VAL A 397 27.06 10.98 2.16
C VAL A 397 28.46 11.61 2.17
N ALA A 398 29.51 10.82 2.01
CA ALA A 398 30.88 11.33 1.88
C ALA A 398 31.08 12.19 0.62
N LYS A 399 30.26 11.97 -0.42
CA LYS A 399 30.24 12.75 -1.66
C LYS A 399 29.19 13.87 -1.67
N ARG A 400 28.56 14.17 -0.53
CA ARG A 400 27.50 15.18 -0.44
C ARG A 400 28.01 16.55 -0.90
N THR A 401 27.12 17.35 -1.48
CA THR A 401 27.43 18.74 -1.83
C THR A 401 27.04 19.72 -0.71
N THR A 402 26.30 19.26 0.30
CA THR A 402 25.87 20.08 1.44
C THR A 402 26.94 20.09 2.54
N HIS A 403 27.11 21.23 3.23
CA HIS A 403 28.03 21.30 4.37
C HIS A 403 27.57 20.36 5.50
N GLU A 404 26.32 20.53 5.92
CA GLU A 404 25.70 19.72 6.97
C GLU A 404 25.09 18.42 6.41
N ILE A 405 25.08 17.39 7.26
CA ILE A 405 24.30 16.17 7.02
C ILE A 405 22.91 16.42 7.60
N TYR A 406 21.88 16.38 6.77
CA TYR A 406 20.50 16.55 7.24
C TYR A 406 20.08 15.42 8.18
N ILE A 407 19.24 15.76 9.16
CA ILE A 407 18.87 14.87 10.27
C ILE A 407 18.24 13.54 9.82
N SER A 408 17.51 13.52 8.69
CA SER A 408 16.97 12.27 8.11
C SER A 408 18.06 11.22 7.88
N ASN A 409 19.23 11.63 7.37
CA ASN A 409 20.36 10.72 7.15
C ASN A 409 21.01 10.28 8.47
N TRP A 410 20.92 11.06 9.55
CA TRP A 410 21.42 10.64 10.86
C TRP A 410 20.63 9.42 11.35
N PHE A 411 19.31 9.55 11.38
CA PHE A 411 18.39 8.47 11.78
C PHE A 411 18.53 7.24 10.88
N ILE A 412 18.51 7.43 9.55
CA ILE A 412 18.59 6.31 8.60
C ILE A 412 19.96 5.62 8.69
N ILE A 413 21.08 6.33 8.68
CA ILE A 413 22.39 5.63 8.66
C ILE A 413 22.66 4.97 10.02
N ALA A 414 22.32 5.65 11.12
CA ALA A 414 22.49 5.10 12.45
C ALA A 414 21.66 3.83 12.65
N SER A 415 20.41 3.76 12.15
CA SER A 415 19.58 2.56 12.29
C SER A 415 20.21 1.33 11.62
N TYR A 416 20.82 1.49 10.44
CA TYR A 416 21.50 0.40 9.75
C TYR A 416 22.77 -0.04 10.48
N ILE A 417 23.50 0.89 11.07
CA ILE A 417 24.67 0.55 11.89
C ILE A 417 24.21 -0.23 13.12
N PHE A 418 23.16 0.23 13.80
CA PHE A 418 22.62 -0.43 14.98
C PHE A 418 22.13 -1.85 14.68
N ILE A 419 21.37 -2.07 13.61
CA ILE A 419 20.88 -3.43 13.32
C ILE A 419 22.01 -4.41 13.00
N LEU A 420 23.10 -3.95 12.38
CA LEU A 420 24.27 -4.79 12.16
C LEU A 420 24.98 -5.14 13.48
N ILE A 421 25.12 -4.17 14.40
CA ILE A 421 25.64 -4.43 15.75
C ILE A 421 24.75 -5.42 16.49
N VAL A 422 23.44 -5.21 16.45
CA VAL A 422 22.43 -6.08 17.08
C VAL A 422 22.49 -7.48 16.51
N ALA A 423 22.59 -7.63 15.18
CA ALA A 423 22.72 -8.93 14.54
C ALA A 423 24.02 -9.66 14.94
N ILE A 424 25.13 -8.94 15.02
CA ILE A 424 26.43 -9.50 15.46
C ILE A 424 26.32 -10.02 16.90
N ILE A 425 25.84 -9.19 17.83
CA ILE A 425 25.70 -9.56 19.24
C ILE A 425 24.76 -10.76 19.41
N ALA A 426 23.73 -10.86 18.57
CA ALA A 426 22.70 -11.87 18.72
C ALA A 426 23.03 -13.22 18.07
N TYR A 427 23.84 -13.25 17.02
CA TYR A 427 24.16 -14.48 16.27
C TYR A 427 25.59 -14.99 16.50
N ILE A 428 26.48 -14.19 17.09
CA ILE A 428 27.80 -14.66 17.52
C ILE A 428 27.70 -15.02 19.01
N PRO A 429 27.89 -16.31 19.39
CA PRO A 429 27.70 -16.79 20.75
C PRO A 429 28.78 -16.24 21.70
N MET A 430 28.53 -15.04 22.23
CA MET A 430 29.41 -14.35 23.18
C MET A 430 28.66 -14.14 24.50
N GLY A 431 28.81 -15.06 25.45
CA GLY A 431 28.14 -14.97 26.76
C GLY A 431 26.63 -15.26 26.72
N GLN A 432 26.17 -15.99 25.70
CA GLN A 432 24.78 -16.40 25.48
C GLN A 432 24.43 -17.71 26.22
N ASP A 433 24.76 -17.80 27.50
CA ASP A 433 24.49 -18.97 28.34
C ASP A 433 23.54 -18.64 29.49
N GLY A 434 22.54 -19.49 29.73
CA GLY A 434 21.56 -19.34 30.83
C GLY A 434 20.86 -17.97 30.84
N ILE A 435 21.08 -17.18 31.91
CA ILE A 435 20.52 -15.83 32.07
C ILE A 435 21.06 -14.86 30.99
N GLY A 436 22.31 -15.06 30.54
CA GLY A 436 22.93 -14.23 29.51
C GLY A 436 22.17 -14.28 28.19
N GLU A 437 21.66 -15.46 27.82
CA GLU A 437 20.84 -15.62 26.62
C GLU A 437 19.53 -14.83 26.70
N THR A 438 18.87 -14.81 27.86
CA THR A 438 17.65 -14.00 28.09
C THR A 438 17.94 -12.50 27.95
N ILE A 439 19.09 -12.03 28.46
CA ILE A 439 19.51 -10.62 28.33
C ILE A 439 19.75 -10.27 26.85
N VAL A 440 20.52 -11.10 26.14
CA VAL A 440 20.82 -10.87 24.72
C VAL A 440 19.55 -10.95 23.88
N GLN A 441 18.65 -11.87 24.18
CA GLN A 441 17.36 -11.98 23.50
C GLN A 441 16.49 -10.73 23.72
N GLY A 442 16.41 -10.22 24.95
CA GLY A 442 15.69 -8.97 25.25
C GLY A 442 16.29 -7.76 24.56
N TYR A 443 17.61 -7.68 24.56
CA TYR A 443 18.35 -6.66 23.81
C TYR A 443 18.04 -6.77 22.32
N TYR A 444 18.22 -7.94 21.69
CA TYR A 444 17.99 -8.14 20.27
C TYR A 444 16.56 -7.78 19.85
N MET A 445 15.57 -8.35 20.53
CA MET A 445 14.16 -8.16 20.20
C MET A 445 13.76 -6.69 20.29
N HIS A 446 14.15 -6.01 21.37
CA HIS A 446 13.76 -4.62 21.54
C HIS A 446 14.54 -3.69 20.60
N GLN A 447 15.86 -3.85 20.48
CA GLN A 447 16.66 -3.01 19.60
C GLN A 447 16.27 -3.16 18.13
N ALA A 448 15.89 -4.36 17.70
CA ALA A 448 15.33 -4.57 16.37
C ALA A 448 14.09 -3.68 16.13
N VAL A 449 13.17 -3.58 17.09
CA VAL A 449 11.97 -2.74 16.92
C VAL A 449 12.31 -1.25 16.94
N GLY A 450 13.06 -0.79 17.93
CA GLY A 450 13.32 0.64 18.09
C GLY A 450 14.43 1.19 17.24
N MET A 451 15.60 0.57 17.28
CA MET A 451 16.80 1.11 16.64
C MET A 451 16.86 0.78 15.16
N TRP A 452 16.21 -0.30 14.72
CA TRP A 452 16.08 -0.59 13.30
C TRP A 452 14.80 0.01 12.70
N PHE A 453 13.62 -0.54 13.02
CA PHE A 453 12.40 -0.15 12.33
C PHE A 453 11.96 1.28 12.68
N MET A 454 11.82 1.60 13.97
CA MET A 454 11.34 2.92 14.39
C MET A 454 12.32 4.01 13.98
N PHE A 455 13.59 3.86 14.32
CA PHE A 455 14.62 4.86 14.04
C PHE A 455 14.74 5.16 12.55
N SER A 456 14.70 4.11 11.70
CA SER A 456 14.66 4.29 10.25
C SER A 456 13.44 5.08 9.78
N MET A 457 12.24 4.71 10.26
CA MET A 457 11.00 5.36 9.82
C MET A 457 10.84 6.78 10.34
N LEU A 458 11.37 7.10 11.51
CA LEU A 458 11.49 8.48 11.98
C LEU A 458 12.38 9.29 11.02
N GLY A 459 13.53 8.74 10.61
CA GLY A 459 14.38 9.34 9.59
C GLY A 459 13.66 9.55 8.26
N VAL A 460 12.93 8.55 7.78
CA VAL A 460 12.08 8.66 6.58
C VAL A 460 11.07 9.81 6.73
N LEU A 461 10.42 9.92 7.88
CA LEU A 461 9.40 10.92 8.14
C LEU A 461 9.97 12.34 8.19
N TYR A 462 11.17 12.52 8.76
CA TYR A 462 11.90 13.80 8.71
C TYR A 462 12.14 14.32 7.30
N TYR A 463 12.18 13.46 6.29
CA TYR A 463 12.30 13.86 4.90
C TYR A 463 10.96 13.94 4.18
N LEU A 464 10.15 12.87 4.24
CA LEU A 464 8.93 12.78 3.43
C LEU A 464 7.82 13.69 3.95
N LEU A 465 7.66 13.87 5.26
CA LEU A 465 6.60 14.72 5.80
C LEU A 465 6.71 16.18 5.35
N PRO A 466 7.83 16.90 5.59
CA PRO A 466 7.99 18.26 5.10
C PRO A 466 7.90 18.33 3.58
N GLN A 467 8.41 17.32 2.88
CA GLN A 467 8.35 17.23 1.43
C GLN A 467 6.92 17.07 0.87
N GLN A 468 6.03 16.34 1.56
CA GLN A 468 4.62 16.22 1.16
C GLN A 468 3.82 17.47 1.52
N LEU A 469 4.16 18.13 2.62
CA LEU A 469 3.50 19.36 3.06
C LEU A 469 4.01 20.60 2.33
N ASN A 470 5.16 20.50 1.66
CA ASN A 470 5.91 21.63 1.09
C ASN A 470 6.15 22.70 2.15
N LYS A 471 6.66 22.28 3.31
CA LYS A 471 6.94 23.11 4.48
C LYS A 471 8.23 22.66 5.15
N PRO A 472 8.98 23.56 5.82
CA PRO A 472 10.07 23.12 6.68
C PRO A 472 9.54 22.26 7.84
N ILE A 473 10.39 21.40 8.38
CA ILE A 473 10.11 20.71 9.64
C ILE A 473 9.96 21.76 10.76
N TYR A 474 9.05 21.53 11.70
CA TYR A 474 8.71 22.53 12.71
C TYR A 474 9.91 23.00 13.55
N SER A 475 10.70 22.08 14.10
CA SER A 475 11.85 22.42 14.93
C SER A 475 13.03 21.48 14.70
N TYR A 476 14.17 22.05 14.31
CA TYR A 476 15.41 21.30 14.18
C TYR A 476 15.90 20.78 15.54
N SER A 477 15.89 21.63 16.57
CA SER A 477 16.36 21.28 17.92
C SER A 477 15.55 20.13 18.55
N LEU A 478 14.23 20.09 18.33
CA LEU A 478 13.41 18.95 18.76
C LEU A 478 13.81 17.65 18.04
N GLY A 479 14.23 17.75 16.78
CA GLY A 479 14.76 16.61 16.04
C GLY A 479 16.07 16.10 16.64
N VAL A 480 17.00 17.01 16.94
CA VAL A 480 18.29 16.66 17.57
C VAL A 480 18.08 16.05 18.95
N LEU A 481 17.18 16.63 19.76
CA LEU A 481 16.79 16.09 21.06
C LEU A 481 16.23 14.68 20.92
N ALA A 482 15.28 14.47 19.99
CA ALA A 482 14.68 13.17 19.74
C ALA A 482 15.74 12.13 19.31
N PHE A 483 16.68 12.51 18.44
CA PHE A 483 17.74 11.61 17.98
C PHE A 483 18.62 11.10 19.13
N TRP A 484 19.19 12.01 19.92
CA TRP A 484 20.16 11.64 20.96
C TRP A 484 19.49 10.98 22.17
N SER A 485 18.32 11.46 22.58
CA SER A 485 17.58 10.85 23.68
C SER A 485 17.04 9.47 23.30
N GLN A 486 16.67 9.22 22.04
CA GLN A 486 16.34 7.88 21.56
C GLN A 486 17.53 6.93 21.74
N ILE A 487 18.72 7.31 21.27
CA ILE A 487 19.92 6.46 21.41
C ILE A 487 20.21 6.17 22.90
N LEU A 488 20.17 7.20 23.74
CA LEU A 488 20.47 7.09 25.17
C LEU A 488 19.49 6.15 25.89
N PHE A 489 18.18 6.36 25.70
CA PHE A 489 17.18 5.63 26.47
C PHE A 489 16.83 4.29 25.85
N TYR A 490 16.73 4.17 24.52
CA TYR A 490 16.27 2.93 23.88
C TYR A 490 17.27 1.78 24.06
N THR A 491 18.56 2.08 24.08
CA THR A 491 19.63 1.08 24.13
C THR A 491 19.65 0.25 25.43
N VAL A 492 19.01 0.73 26.50
CA VAL A 492 19.00 0.07 27.82
C VAL A 492 17.69 -0.65 28.18
N ILE A 493 16.70 -0.65 27.29
CA ILE A 493 15.32 -1.08 27.64
C ILE A 493 15.06 -2.58 27.50
N GLY A 494 15.93 -3.33 26.79
CA GLY A 494 15.63 -4.70 26.37
C GLY A 494 15.08 -5.65 27.46
N THR A 495 15.50 -5.49 28.71
CA THR A 495 15.06 -6.34 29.83
C THR A 495 13.66 -6.02 30.37
N HIS A 496 12.97 -4.99 29.87
CA HIS A 496 11.57 -4.71 30.22
C HIS A 496 10.59 -5.80 29.73
N HIS A 497 11.00 -6.63 28.77
CA HIS A 497 10.24 -7.82 28.33
C HIS A 497 10.30 -8.96 29.34
N PHE A 498 11.19 -8.86 30.32
CA PHE A 498 11.51 -9.92 31.27
C PHE A 498 11.37 -9.44 32.71
N VAL A 499 10.45 -8.50 32.94
CA VAL A 499 10.08 -8.06 34.29
C VAL A 499 9.46 -9.26 35.03
N PHE A 500 9.86 -9.45 36.30
CA PHE A 500 9.56 -10.64 37.11
C PHE A 500 10.16 -11.98 36.65
N SER A 501 11.06 -11.98 35.66
CA SER A 501 11.86 -13.16 35.34
C SER A 501 13.03 -13.34 36.33
N ALA A 502 13.84 -14.39 36.11
CA ALA A 502 15.08 -14.64 36.84
C ALA A 502 16.20 -13.60 36.61
N LEU A 503 15.99 -12.59 35.75
CA LEU A 503 16.96 -11.50 35.57
C LEU A 503 17.13 -10.69 36.87
N PRO A 504 18.34 -10.16 37.16
CA PRO A 504 18.56 -9.32 38.32
C PRO A 504 17.59 -8.13 38.41
N TRP A 505 17.04 -7.88 39.60
CA TRP A 505 16.03 -6.84 39.81
C TRP A 505 16.49 -5.43 39.41
N TRP A 506 17.76 -5.12 39.64
CA TRP A 506 18.34 -3.83 39.25
C TRP A 506 18.32 -3.64 37.74
N LEU A 507 18.58 -4.70 36.97
CA LEU A 507 18.62 -4.66 35.51
C LEU A 507 17.21 -4.43 34.94
N GLN A 508 16.20 -5.07 35.54
CA GLN A 508 14.79 -4.80 35.21
C GLN A 508 14.42 -3.34 35.53
N THR A 509 14.85 -2.81 36.69
CA THR A 509 14.58 -1.41 37.07
C THR A 509 15.23 -0.41 36.12
N VAL A 510 16.47 -0.65 35.67
CA VAL A 510 17.14 0.20 34.68
C VAL A 510 16.34 0.25 33.37
N ALA A 511 15.84 -0.88 32.89
CA ALA A 511 15.02 -0.91 31.68
C ALA A 511 13.66 -0.20 31.84
N ILE A 512 13.05 -0.26 33.02
CA ILE A 512 11.84 0.51 33.33
C ILE A 512 12.13 2.01 33.31
N VAL A 513 13.24 2.45 33.91
CA VAL A 513 13.66 3.85 33.88
C VAL A 513 13.95 4.31 32.44
N GLY A 514 14.63 3.48 31.64
CA GLY A 514 14.81 3.73 30.20
C GLY A 514 13.49 3.85 29.46
N SER A 515 12.52 2.97 29.77
CA SER A 515 11.18 2.97 29.17
C SER A 515 10.41 4.25 29.49
N VAL A 516 10.57 4.82 30.68
CA VAL A 516 10.01 6.13 31.03
C VAL A 516 10.78 7.26 30.34
N GLY A 517 12.12 7.17 30.29
CA GLY A 517 12.97 8.13 29.59
C GLY A 517 12.61 8.28 28.12
N MET A 518 12.13 7.21 27.47
CA MET A 518 11.62 7.22 26.10
C MET A 518 10.45 8.16 25.84
N LEU A 519 9.73 8.61 26.88
CA LEU A 519 8.71 9.65 26.71
C LEU A 519 9.31 10.96 26.17
N ILE A 520 10.59 11.24 26.43
CA ILE A 520 11.29 12.43 25.93
C ILE A 520 11.42 12.39 24.40
N PRO A 521 12.10 11.41 23.76
CA PRO A 521 12.22 11.35 22.31
C PRO A 521 10.87 11.17 21.61
N VAL A 522 9.95 10.39 22.21
CA VAL A 522 8.61 10.17 21.65
C VAL A 522 7.82 11.47 21.59
N THR A 523 7.80 12.23 22.68
CA THR A 523 7.08 13.51 22.73
C THR A 523 7.74 14.54 21.83
N ALA A 524 9.07 14.65 21.86
CA ALA A 524 9.82 15.57 21.01
C ALA A 524 9.56 15.29 19.51
N GLY A 525 9.66 14.03 19.08
CA GLY A 525 9.36 13.63 17.71
C GLY A 525 7.90 13.88 17.33
N THR A 526 6.95 13.45 18.18
CA THR A 526 5.50 13.61 17.93
C THR A 526 5.12 15.08 17.75
N ILE A 527 5.55 15.95 18.67
CA ILE A 527 5.31 17.39 18.57
C ILE A 527 5.90 17.94 17.28
N ASN A 528 7.13 17.54 16.94
CA ASN A 528 7.79 18.02 15.74
C ASN A 528 7.01 17.65 14.46
N TYR A 529 6.55 16.40 14.35
CA TYR A 529 5.75 15.97 13.19
C TYR A 529 4.36 16.61 13.17
N LEU A 530 3.61 16.59 14.28
CA LEU A 530 2.27 17.16 14.34
C LEU A 530 2.27 18.67 14.10
N MET A 531 3.22 19.41 14.68
CA MET A 531 3.33 20.86 14.44
C MET A 531 3.79 21.19 13.03
N THR A 532 4.45 20.27 12.32
CA THR A 532 4.74 20.44 10.88
C THR A 532 3.44 20.47 10.04
N PHE A 533 2.37 19.79 10.47
CA PHE A 533 1.04 19.89 9.85
C PHE A 533 0.32 21.22 10.12
N ARG A 534 0.79 22.04 11.08
CA ARG A 534 0.10 23.28 11.50
C ARG A 534 -0.13 24.20 10.30
N GLY A 535 -1.38 24.63 10.12
CA GLY A 535 -1.81 25.45 8.99
C GLY A 535 -1.84 24.70 7.65
N SER A 536 -1.85 23.37 7.64
CA SER A 536 -1.98 22.54 6.42
C SER A 536 -2.85 21.29 6.62
N TRP A 537 -3.73 21.31 7.63
CA TRP A 537 -4.69 20.25 7.91
C TRP A 537 -5.55 19.87 6.70
N GLY A 538 -5.96 20.86 5.90
CA GLY A 538 -6.70 20.62 4.65
C GLY A 538 -5.92 19.85 3.58
N LYS A 539 -4.58 19.73 3.68
CA LYS A 539 -3.81 18.88 2.76
C LYS A 539 -3.95 17.39 3.06
N ILE A 540 -4.33 17.01 4.28
CA ILE A 540 -4.46 15.60 4.68
C ILE A 540 -5.54 14.91 3.83
N SER A 541 -6.74 15.48 3.75
CA SER A 541 -7.84 14.93 2.93
C SER A 541 -7.52 14.92 1.43
N ASN A 542 -6.71 15.87 0.98
CA ASN A 542 -6.36 16.06 -0.43
C ASN A 542 -5.13 15.27 -0.89
N SER A 543 -4.49 14.47 -0.02
CA SER A 543 -3.27 13.72 -0.33
C SER A 543 -3.51 12.20 -0.29
N TYR A 544 -2.74 11.44 -1.06
CA TYR A 544 -2.70 9.99 -0.96
C TYR A 544 -1.88 9.50 0.24
N SER A 545 -0.80 10.20 0.59
CA SER A 545 0.17 9.76 1.59
C SER A 545 -0.05 10.36 2.98
N LEU A 546 -0.48 11.62 3.07
CA LEU A 546 -0.56 12.34 4.35
C LEU A 546 -1.52 11.70 5.37
N PRO A 547 -2.67 11.12 5.01
CA PRO A 547 -3.51 10.40 5.98
C PRO A 547 -2.78 9.26 6.68
N PHE A 548 -2.00 8.47 5.92
CA PHE A 548 -1.20 7.38 6.48
C PHE A 548 -0.10 7.90 7.40
N PHE A 549 0.60 8.99 7.01
CA PHE A 549 1.59 9.62 7.88
C PHE A 549 0.97 10.17 9.17
N PHE A 550 -0.18 10.82 9.06
CA PHE A 550 -0.87 11.36 10.22
C PHE A 550 -1.25 10.25 11.20
N VAL A 551 -1.89 9.19 10.73
CA VAL A 551 -2.23 8.03 11.57
C VAL A 551 -0.99 7.36 12.14
N GLY A 552 0.07 7.19 11.34
CA GLY A 552 1.35 6.65 11.81
C GLY A 552 1.99 7.47 12.93
N VAL A 553 1.89 8.80 12.88
CA VAL A 553 2.37 9.68 13.96
C VAL A 553 1.51 9.58 15.21
N ILE A 554 0.18 9.44 15.07
CA ILE A 554 -0.70 9.22 16.21
C ILE A 554 -0.36 7.90 16.90
N TYR A 555 -0.20 6.81 16.13
CA TYR A 555 0.23 5.53 16.68
C TYR A 555 1.66 5.55 17.22
N TYR A 556 2.54 6.40 16.65
CA TYR A 556 3.87 6.57 17.20
C TYR A 556 3.81 7.06 18.64
N PHE A 557 2.96 8.05 18.91
CA PHE A 557 2.73 8.52 20.26
C PHE A 557 2.03 7.47 21.12
N THR A 558 0.86 6.97 20.69
CA THR A 558 0.03 6.08 21.53
C THR A 558 0.67 4.73 21.76
N GLY A 559 1.22 4.09 20.72
CA GLY A 559 1.90 2.81 20.82
C GLY A 559 3.17 2.88 21.66
N SER A 560 3.97 3.94 21.50
CA SER A 560 5.18 4.10 22.33
C SER A 560 4.84 4.40 23.78
N PHE A 561 3.82 5.23 24.03
CA PHE A 561 3.33 5.50 25.39
C PHE A 561 2.77 4.22 26.06
N GLN A 562 2.02 3.42 25.29
CA GLN A 562 1.54 2.12 25.74
C GLN A 562 2.70 1.19 26.11
N GLY A 563 3.79 1.18 25.33
CA GLY A 563 5.00 0.41 25.65
C GLY A 563 5.66 0.83 26.97
N THR A 564 5.70 2.15 27.26
CA THR A 564 6.13 2.65 28.58
C THR A 564 5.19 2.17 29.69
N ALA A 565 3.87 2.20 29.46
CA ALA A 565 2.89 1.72 30.43
C ALA A 565 3.03 0.22 30.70
N GLU A 566 3.29 -0.62 29.68
CA GLU A 566 3.52 -2.07 29.80
C GLU A 566 4.82 -2.43 30.54
N ALA A 567 5.78 -1.50 30.61
CA ALA A 567 7.04 -1.73 31.32
C ALA A 567 6.90 -1.64 32.85
N PHE A 568 5.90 -0.93 33.37
CA PHE A 568 5.72 -0.84 34.83
C PHE A 568 5.39 -2.19 35.43
N ARG A 569 5.96 -2.49 36.60
CA ARG A 569 5.75 -3.77 37.30
C ARG A 569 4.28 -4.08 37.54
N SER A 570 3.50 -3.08 37.98
CA SER A 570 2.09 -3.27 38.31
C SER A 570 1.24 -3.67 37.09
N THR A 571 1.47 -3.05 35.94
CA THR A 571 0.77 -3.35 34.69
C THR A 571 1.32 -4.60 34.03
N ASN A 572 2.64 -4.77 34.02
CA ASN A 572 3.31 -5.95 33.48
C ASN A 572 2.84 -7.23 34.18
N LEU A 573 2.62 -7.19 35.50
CA LEU A 573 2.07 -8.31 36.27
C LEU A 573 0.74 -8.85 35.70
N ILE A 574 -0.08 -7.96 35.12
CA ILE A 574 -1.39 -8.33 34.55
C ILE A 574 -1.29 -8.61 33.05
N TRP A 575 -0.51 -7.82 32.31
CA TRP A 575 -0.51 -7.88 30.84
C TRP A 575 0.52 -8.84 30.25
N HIS A 576 1.59 -9.16 30.98
CA HIS A 576 2.63 -10.07 30.49
C HIS A 576 2.07 -11.48 30.23
N PHE A 577 2.54 -12.11 29.15
CA PHE A 577 2.02 -13.38 28.59
C PHE A 577 0.55 -13.36 28.11
N THR A 578 -0.14 -12.22 28.12
CA THR A 578 -1.51 -12.11 27.60
C THR A 578 -1.54 -11.59 26.16
N ASP A 579 -2.72 -11.63 25.54
CA ASP A 579 -2.95 -11.08 24.20
C ASP A 579 -2.82 -9.55 24.12
N PHE A 580 -2.68 -8.85 25.25
CA PHE A 580 -2.41 -7.41 25.29
C PHE A 580 -1.08 -7.06 24.59
N THR A 581 -0.01 -7.83 24.84
CA THR A 581 1.29 -7.62 24.21
C THR A 581 1.25 -7.90 22.70
N ILE A 582 0.38 -8.83 22.25
CA ILE A 582 0.16 -9.05 20.81
C ILE A 582 -0.51 -7.82 20.19
N ALA A 583 -1.49 -7.22 20.86
CA ALA A 583 -2.10 -5.97 20.41
C ALA A 583 -1.08 -4.82 20.34
N HIS A 584 -0.24 -4.66 21.37
CA HIS A 584 0.86 -3.69 21.39
C HIS A 584 1.79 -3.82 20.19
N SER A 585 2.26 -5.04 19.92
CA SER A 585 3.16 -5.32 18.79
C SER A 585 2.50 -4.96 17.45
N HIS A 586 1.20 -5.22 17.28
CA HIS A 586 0.48 -4.82 16.07
C HIS A 586 0.26 -3.30 15.98
N ILE A 587 -0.04 -2.63 17.10
CA ILE A 587 -0.12 -1.16 17.12
C ILE A 587 1.22 -0.55 16.68
N THR A 588 2.33 -1.07 17.18
CA THR A 588 3.66 -0.52 16.89
C THR A 588 4.15 -0.87 15.48
N MET A 589 4.14 -2.14 15.10
CA MET A 589 4.65 -2.57 13.78
C MET A 589 3.67 -2.31 12.63
N TYR A 590 2.37 -2.44 12.87
CA TYR A 590 1.37 -2.13 11.85
C TYR A 590 1.02 -0.64 11.88
N GLY A 591 0.49 -0.17 13.01
CA GLY A 591 -0.02 1.20 13.16
C GLY A 591 1.04 2.28 12.96
N ILE A 592 2.30 2.03 13.31
CA ILE A 592 3.40 2.97 13.07
C ILE A 592 4.14 2.58 11.78
N ILE A 593 4.92 1.50 11.80
CA ILE A 593 5.89 1.21 10.74
C ILE A 593 5.19 0.98 9.40
N THR A 594 4.18 0.12 9.38
CA THR A 594 3.49 -0.27 8.14
C THR A 594 2.64 0.88 7.58
N PHE A 595 1.93 1.65 8.40
CA PHE A 595 1.24 2.87 7.94
C PHE A 595 2.22 3.92 7.39
N LEU A 596 3.35 4.15 8.05
CA LEU A 596 4.37 5.06 7.52
C LEU A 596 4.97 4.54 6.21
N LEU A 597 5.17 3.23 6.05
CA LEU A 597 5.58 2.61 4.78
C LEU A 597 4.52 2.81 3.69
N PHE A 598 3.24 2.60 4.00
CA PHE A 598 2.13 2.84 3.07
C PHE A 598 2.12 4.29 2.58
N GLY A 599 2.20 5.25 3.51
CA GLY A 599 2.30 6.66 3.16
C GLY A 599 3.52 6.96 2.29
N SER A 600 4.66 6.33 2.57
CA SER A 600 5.90 6.50 1.82
C SER A 600 5.81 5.95 0.39
N ILE A 601 5.17 4.79 0.21
CA ILE A 601 4.91 4.19 -1.10
C ILE A 601 4.03 5.12 -1.94
N TYR A 602 2.90 5.59 -1.40
CA TYR A 602 2.02 6.53 -2.12
C TYR A 602 2.66 7.90 -2.33
N ALA A 603 3.69 8.26 -1.56
CA ALA A 603 4.46 9.48 -1.75
C ALA A 603 5.52 9.37 -2.85
N ILE A 604 6.14 8.20 -3.03
CA ILE A 604 7.34 8.03 -3.87
C ILE A 604 7.01 7.34 -5.20
N VAL A 605 6.21 6.28 -5.20
CA VAL A 605 5.98 5.48 -6.41
C VAL A 605 5.35 6.31 -7.54
N PRO A 606 4.34 7.16 -7.30
CA PRO A 606 3.82 8.05 -8.35
C PRO A 606 4.87 9.02 -8.89
N ARG A 607 5.81 9.46 -8.06
CA ARG A 607 6.88 10.37 -8.48
C ARG A 607 7.93 9.68 -9.35
N LEU A 608 8.20 8.41 -9.07
CA LEU A 608 9.14 7.60 -9.84
C LEU A 608 8.54 7.12 -11.17
N THR A 609 7.24 6.87 -11.20
CA THR A 609 6.54 6.27 -12.35
C THR A 609 5.76 7.27 -13.19
N GLY A 610 5.48 8.46 -12.65
CA GLY A 610 4.57 9.45 -13.22
C GLY A 610 3.09 9.05 -13.15
N LYS A 611 2.73 8.03 -12.38
CA LYS A 611 1.37 7.42 -12.38
C LYS A 611 0.75 7.43 -11.01
N GLU A 612 -0.44 8.02 -10.96
CA GLU A 612 -1.23 8.08 -9.72
C GLU A 612 -1.96 6.77 -9.45
N PRO A 613 -2.13 6.40 -8.17
CA PRO A 613 -2.98 5.28 -7.80
C PRO A 613 -4.46 5.62 -7.98
N PRO A 614 -5.35 4.62 -8.18
CA PRO A 614 -6.78 4.84 -8.16
C PRO A 614 -7.25 5.42 -6.81
N GLN A 615 -7.97 6.55 -6.83
CA GLN A 615 -8.34 7.26 -5.60
C GLN A 615 -9.22 6.43 -4.65
N LEU A 616 -10.20 5.72 -5.20
CA LEU A 616 -11.03 4.78 -4.42
C LEU A 616 -10.18 3.64 -3.83
N GLY A 617 -9.18 3.17 -4.58
CA GLY A 617 -8.25 2.14 -4.10
C GLY A 617 -7.43 2.61 -2.91
N VAL A 618 -6.93 3.86 -2.92
CA VAL A 618 -6.19 4.39 -1.77
C VAL A 618 -7.10 4.58 -0.55
N GLY A 619 -8.32 5.07 -0.75
CA GLY A 619 -9.30 5.22 0.32
C GLY A 619 -9.71 3.88 0.94
N ALA A 620 -10.00 2.87 0.10
CA ALA A 620 -10.31 1.52 0.55
C ALA A 620 -9.14 0.91 1.33
N HIS A 621 -7.91 1.01 0.81
CA HIS A 621 -6.71 0.54 1.51
C HIS A 621 -6.58 1.18 2.89
N PHE A 622 -6.71 2.51 2.98
CA PHE A 622 -6.58 3.24 4.25
C PHE A 622 -7.61 2.77 5.29
N TRP A 623 -8.90 2.74 4.93
CA TRP A 623 -9.96 2.41 5.88
C TRP A 623 -9.97 0.93 6.26
N LEU A 624 -9.70 0.02 5.32
CA LEU A 624 -9.56 -1.41 5.62
C LEU A 624 -8.41 -1.65 6.60
N ALA A 625 -7.26 -1.02 6.36
CA ALA A 625 -6.11 -1.13 7.25
C ALA A 625 -6.40 -0.54 8.65
N LEU A 626 -7.03 0.64 8.71
CA LEU A 626 -7.30 1.32 9.98
C LEU A 626 -8.39 0.62 10.80
N ILE A 627 -9.54 0.34 10.21
CA ILE A 627 -10.65 -0.35 10.88
C ILE A 627 -10.23 -1.76 11.25
N GLY A 628 -9.53 -2.46 10.34
CA GLY A 628 -8.99 -3.78 10.60
C GLY A 628 -8.05 -3.79 11.81
N LEU A 629 -7.11 -2.83 11.89
CA LEU A 629 -6.22 -2.71 13.04
C LEU A 629 -7.00 -2.47 14.34
N GLN A 630 -8.06 -1.67 14.34
CA GLN A 630 -8.87 -1.41 15.54
C GLN A 630 -9.64 -2.65 16.00
N PHE A 631 -10.26 -3.38 15.07
CA PHE A 631 -10.94 -4.65 15.35
C PHE A 631 -9.97 -5.75 15.78
N TYR A 632 -8.70 -5.63 15.39
CA TYR A 632 -7.66 -6.50 15.87
C TYR A 632 -7.24 -6.16 17.30
N THR A 633 -6.88 -4.90 17.58
CA THR A 633 -6.13 -4.55 18.80
C THR A 633 -7.02 -4.27 20.00
N ILE A 634 -8.16 -3.59 19.83
CA ILE A 634 -9.06 -3.26 20.95
C ILE A 634 -9.54 -4.54 21.65
N PRO A 635 -10.09 -5.55 20.95
CA PRO A 635 -10.57 -6.76 21.59
C PRO A 635 -9.45 -7.54 22.29
N LEU A 636 -8.25 -7.61 21.69
CA LEU A 636 -7.11 -8.27 22.33
C LEU A 636 -6.61 -7.56 23.59
N MET A 637 -6.64 -6.22 23.64
CA MET A 637 -6.31 -5.48 24.86
C MET A 637 -7.33 -5.74 25.98
N ILE A 638 -8.62 -5.76 25.65
CA ILE A 638 -9.69 -6.08 26.63
C ILE A 638 -9.56 -7.52 27.10
N GLY A 639 -9.56 -8.48 26.17
CA GLY A 639 -9.45 -9.91 26.48
C GLY A 639 -8.16 -10.25 27.21
N GLY A 640 -7.03 -9.69 26.79
CA GLY A 640 -5.74 -9.85 27.46
C GLY A 640 -5.75 -9.35 28.89
N THR A 641 -6.37 -8.19 29.15
CA THR A 641 -6.53 -7.67 30.53
C THR A 641 -7.40 -8.60 31.38
N LEU A 642 -8.54 -9.05 30.87
CA LEU A 642 -9.42 -9.98 31.59
C LEU A 642 -8.72 -11.31 31.88
N LYS A 643 -7.96 -11.82 30.91
CA LYS A 643 -7.16 -13.05 31.03
C LYS A 643 -6.14 -12.93 32.17
N GLY A 644 -5.41 -11.81 32.21
CA GLY A 644 -4.44 -11.52 33.28
C GLY A 644 -5.09 -11.43 34.66
N LEU A 645 -6.25 -10.78 34.77
CA LEU A 645 -7.01 -10.71 36.02
C LEU A 645 -7.49 -12.08 36.49
N MET A 646 -8.00 -12.93 35.59
CA MET A 646 -8.39 -14.30 35.93
C MET A 646 -7.22 -15.13 36.46
N TRP A 647 -6.03 -14.97 35.88
CA TRP A 647 -4.82 -15.65 36.36
C TRP A 647 -4.39 -15.14 37.74
N ALA A 648 -4.46 -13.83 37.97
CA ALA A 648 -4.17 -13.24 39.27
C ALA A 648 -5.16 -13.70 40.37
N GLU A 649 -6.41 -13.98 40.00
CA GLU A 649 -7.44 -14.56 40.87
C GLU A 649 -7.27 -16.09 41.10
N GLY A 650 -6.32 -16.74 40.44
CA GLY A 650 -6.09 -18.18 40.57
C GLY A 650 -7.13 -19.06 39.88
N LYS A 651 -7.87 -18.53 38.88
CA LYS A 651 -8.85 -19.32 38.11
C LYS A 651 -8.16 -20.38 37.24
N PRO A 652 -8.82 -21.52 36.95
CA PRO A 652 -8.29 -22.52 36.03
C PRO A 652 -7.88 -21.91 34.69
N PHE A 653 -6.70 -22.28 34.18
CA PHE A 653 -6.17 -21.73 32.94
C PHE A 653 -7.13 -21.90 31.74
N ILE A 654 -7.81 -23.05 31.67
CA ILE A 654 -8.76 -23.36 30.60
C ILE A 654 -9.92 -22.36 30.54
N ASP A 655 -10.40 -21.85 31.68
CA ASP A 655 -11.49 -20.87 31.71
C ASP A 655 -11.07 -19.57 31.02
N SER A 656 -9.82 -19.15 31.21
CA SER A 656 -9.26 -17.98 30.55
C SER A 656 -9.11 -18.18 29.03
N VAL A 657 -8.85 -19.42 28.58
CA VAL A 657 -8.77 -19.78 27.16
C VAL A 657 -10.16 -19.75 26.52
N VAL A 658 -11.16 -20.34 27.19
CA VAL A 658 -12.55 -20.33 26.72
C VAL A 658 -13.08 -18.90 26.64
N MET A 659 -12.80 -18.08 27.66
CA MET A 659 -13.17 -16.65 27.68
C MET A 659 -12.57 -15.87 26.50
N MET A 660 -11.36 -16.24 26.04
CA MET A 660 -10.69 -15.55 24.93
C MET A 660 -11.31 -15.82 23.54
N GLY A 661 -12.14 -16.85 23.38
CA GLY A 661 -12.70 -17.26 22.08
C GLY A 661 -13.33 -16.11 21.27
N PRO A 662 -14.27 -15.32 21.82
CA PRO A 662 -14.86 -14.18 21.12
C PRO A 662 -13.86 -13.07 20.76
N TYR A 663 -12.82 -12.86 21.57
CA TYR A 663 -11.79 -11.85 21.30
C TYR A 663 -10.86 -12.29 20.16
N TRP A 664 -10.55 -13.58 20.07
CA TRP A 664 -9.82 -14.15 18.92
C TRP A 664 -10.65 -14.13 17.63
N LEU A 665 -11.99 -14.26 17.72
CA LEU A 665 -12.88 -14.05 16.58
C LEU A 665 -12.76 -12.64 16.01
N TRP A 666 -12.86 -11.61 16.86
CA TRP A 666 -12.68 -10.24 16.41
C TRP A 666 -11.28 -9.96 15.86
N ARG A 667 -10.26 -10.58 16.46
CA ARG A 667 -8.89 -10.54 15.92
C ARG A 667 -8.84 -11.06 14.49
N ALA A 668 -9.45 -12.20 14.20
CA ALA A 668 -9.50 -12.76 12.84
C ALA A 668 -10.27 -11.84 11.89
N ILE A 669 -11.41 -11.29 12.30
CA ILE A 669 -12.19 -10.32 11.48
C ILE A 669 -11.32 -9.09 11.15
N GLY A 670 -10.65 -8.52 12.15
CA GLY A 670 -9.74 -7.40 11.97
C GLY A 670 -8.56 -7.75 11.06
N GLY A 671 -7.98 -8.94 11.25
CA GLY A 671 -6.92 -9.50 10.42
C GLY A 671 -7.34 -9.64 8.95
N THR A 672 -8.54 -10.14 8.68
CA THR A 672 -9.11 -10.25 7.33
C THR A 672 -9.19 -8.87 6.67
N LEU A 673 -9.68 -7.85 7.39
CA LEU A 673 -9.75 -6.48 6.86
C LEU A 673 -8.35 -5.91 6.56
N MET A 674 -7.38 -6.12 7.46
CA MET A 674 -5.98 -5.72 7.23
C MET A 674 -5.40 -6.45 6.02
N TRP A 675 -5.63 -7.75 5.87
CA TRP A 675 -5.16 -8.55 4.74
C TRP A 675 -5.78 -8.11 3.41
N LEU A 676 -7.09 -7.84 3.38
CA LEU A 676 -7.77 -7.26 2.20
C LEU A 676 -7.15 -5.92 1.82
N SER A 677 -6.78 -5.10 2.80
CA SER A 677 -6.08 -3.84 2.55
C SER A 677 -4.76 -4.05 1.78
N HIS A 678 -4.02 -5.12 2.08
CA HIS A 678 -2.76 -5.43 1.40
C HIS A 678 -2.97 -5.86 -0.05
N ILE A 679 -4.07 -6.56 -0.34
CA ILE A 679 -4.48 -6.88 -1.72
C ILE A 679 -4.75 -5.58 -2.50
N VAL A 680 -5.46 -4.64 -1.87
CA VAL A 680 -5.75 -3.33 -2.48
C VAL A 680 -4.44 -2.55 -2.71
N LEU A 681 -3.50 -2.58 -1.76
CA LEU A 681 -2.18 -1.97 -1.95
C LEU A 681 -1.42 -2.62 -3.11
N ALA A 682 -1.39 -3.95 -3.21
CA ALA A 682 -0.73 -4.66 -4.31
C ALA A 682 -1.34 -4.29 -5.66
N TYR A 683 -2.67 -4.17 -5.73
CA TYR A 683 -3.36 -3.70 -6.93
C TYR A 683 -3.02 -2.25 -7.28
N ASN A 684 -2.98 -1.34 -6.30
CA ASN A 684 -2.59 0.05 -6.52
C ASN A 684 -1.13 0.15 -6.97
N MET A 685 -0.23 -0.63 -6.37
CA MET A 685 1.18 -0.73 -6.75
C MET A 685 1.31 -1.17 -8.21
N TYR A 686 0.59 -2.23 -8.60
CA TYR A 686 0.54 -2.69 -9.98
C TYR A 686 0.07 -1.59 -10.94
N LYS A 687 -0.98 -0.83 -10.59
CA LYS A 687 -1.48 0.27 -11.42
C LYS A 687 -0.46 1.39 -11.59
N MET A 688 0.26 1.75 -10.54
CA MET A 688 1.31 2.77 -10.61
C MET A 688 2.54 2.28 -11.39
N MET A 689 2.86 0.99 -11.34
CA MET A 689 4.05 0.42 -12.01
C MET A 689 3.81 -0.03 -13.46
N LYS A 690 2.56 -0.33 -13.84
CA LYS A 690 2.25 -0.89 -15.17
C LYS A 690 2.73 0.07 -16.26
N PRO A 691 3.58 -0.36 -17.22
CA PRO A 691 3.94 0.48 -18.36
C PRO A 691 2.68 0.81 -19.17
N THR A 692 2.46 2.10 -19.42
CA THR A 692 1.39 2.56 -20.31
C THR A 692 2.06 2.84 -21.63
N ILE A 693 1.71 2.07 -22.65
CA ILE A 693 1.88 2.47 -24.04
C ILE A 693 0.70 3.38 -24.31
N GLU A 694 0.72 4.57 -23.72
CA GLU A 694 -0.26 5.59 -24.04
C GLU A 694 0.26 6.32 -25.27
N ILE A 695 -0.33 5.99 -26.41
CA ILE A 695 -0.02 6.65 -27.67
C ILE A 695 -0.59 8.06 -27.57
N ASP A 696 0.28 9.06 -27.42
CA ASP A 696 -0.13 10.44 -27.64
C ASP A 696 -0.42 10.60 -29.13
N ILE A 697 -1.68 10.92 -29.42
CA ILE A 697 -2.19 11.11 -30.78
C ILE A 697 -1.33 12.16 -31.51
N LYS A 698 -0.86 13.20 -30.81
CA LYS A 698 -0.04 14.26 -31.40
C LYS A 698 1.36 13.79 -31.74
N GLU A 699 2.05 13.19 -30.77
CA GLU A 699 3.41 12.68 -30.94
C GLU A 699 3.45 11.63 -32.06
N LYS A 700 2.47 10.72 -32.08
CA LYS A 700 2.33 9.70 -33.12
C LYS A 700 1.96 10.30 -34.48
N ALA A 701 1.11 11.33 -34.52
CA ALA A 701 0.79 12.05 -35.76
C ALA A 701 2.02 12.73 -36.37
N PHE A 702 2.84 13.38 -35.54
CA PHE A 702 4.10 13.99 -35.99
C PHE A 702 5.16 12.96 -36.39
N GLU A 703 5.20 11.80 -35.71
CA GLU A 703 6.03 10.68 -36.13
C GLU A 703 5.63 10.16 -37.52
N PHE A 704 4.32 10.01 -37.80
CA PHE A 704 3.81 9.65 -39.12
C PHE A 704 4.12 10.70 -40.18
N ILE A 705 3.96 11.99 -39.85
CA ILE A 705 4.34 13.09 -40.73
C ILE A 705 5.84 13.03 -41.05
N ASN A 706 6.71 12.88 -40.04
CA ASN A 706 8.17 12.81 -40.21
C ASN A 706 8.61 11.61 -41.07
N GLN A 707 8.05 10.43 -40.81
CA GLN A 707 8.28 9.24 -41.62
C GLN A 707 7.89 9.45 -43.08
N ASN A 708 6.76 10.11 -43.34
CA ASN A 708 6.30 10.38 -44.70
C ASN A 708 7.23 11.36 -45.45
N ILE A 709 7.90 12.28 -44.77
CA ILE A 709 8.88 13.20 -45.40
C ILE A 709 10.17 12.47 -45.73
N GLU A 710 10.68 11.67 -44.79
CA GLU A 710 11.89 10.87 -44.99
C GLU A 710 11.70 9.89 -46.15
N THR A 711 10.52 9.28 -46.26
CA THR A 711 10.18 8.37 -47.37
C THR A 711 10.08 9.12 -48.71
N ASN A 712 9.46 10.30 -48.74
CA ASN A 712 9.36 11.13 -49.95
C ASN A 712 10.71 11.75 -50.39
N ALA A 713 11.64 11.97 -49.45
CA ALA A 713 13.00 12.45 -49.73
C ALA A 713 13.93 11.36 -50.30
N VAL A 714 13.62 10.09 -50.06
CA VAL A 714 14.33 8.94 -50.64
C VAL A 714 13.84 8.62 -52.06
N GLU A 715 12.54 8.76 -52.34
CA GLU A 715 11.99 8.58 -53.71
C GLU A 715 12.39 9.69 -54.70
N THR A 716 12.77 10.88 -54.22
CA THR A 716 13.27 11.97 -55.10
C THR A 716 14.75 11.83 -55.47
N LYS A 717 15.42 10.77 -55.01
CA LYS A 717 16.85 10.47 -55.26
C LYS A 717 17.10 9.23 -56.14
N ILE A 718 16.06 8.67 -56.76
CA ILE A 718 16.16 7.65 -57.82
C ILE A 718 15.71 8.32 -59.12
#